data_AF-A0A6G3Z238-F1
#
_entry.id   AF-A0A6G3Z238-F1
#
_cell.length_a   1.000
_cell.length_b   1.000
_cell.length_c   1.000
_cell.angle_alpha   90.00
_cell.angle_beta   90.00
_cell.angle_gamma   90.00
#
_symmetry.space_group_name_H-M   'P 1'
#
loop_
_entity.id
_entity.type
_entity.pdbx_description
1 polymer ?
#
loop_
_entity_poly.entity_id
_entity_poly.type
_entity_poly.pdbx_seq_one_letter_code
_entity_poly.pdbx_strand_id
1 'polypeptide(L)'
;MPEGPNHVSLHNQQALNELCRLLRFSQGEFALILAVCNSTGQRQTLVEQLRQQCPVTFDEMTLLPTTQTLFTTLRHHIDEPPPAALMVYGLDEVQDLEQVLTATNQIREEFRQLPFPLVLWLTDDGLKQLLRNASDFYTWANPIAFQTPAAFFLSFLDQLIQDVQQQVLYSRENRFLSNHELGLNSNSPKRRELTISLGALEAQQIPLRPDQAAALAFVQGRIADNNTATAREHYEDSLTQWQALIADPRAEQHADWPVNLGYVQFYLGLWWRNHAERHRQVFEKACQQACEYFAATVQTFTDIQRPDLTDKYINYWAESLHRLEQWEELAPIAQQALTLHEQQENPFRMARAEGFLSSVALAKADWPDAQRHAETALALIQPIAVETLLQDLSSEDVTFYAWVNSFHRSWYLFGLGRAQFEQGQIDASVETLEQARRITQPEYDPELYSNVLSQLRQGYFEQGRYLEAFEIRRHKDAIESRFNYRAFVGAGRLQPKQQITNPALPAEETPQDLIFTSGRKHDVRRLVTRLSQDEYVLTIVYGPSGVGKSSLIEAGLVPALEQGRLETRRVVPVYLRHYRNWLGELEKALVDHLKPPQAQDLSVIPTGPEPAPPVGQPSQMGRGVSFLRQQTQRNRVIVLIFDQFEEFFFEFKQPAARRIFYDFLRDCLQMPYVKVVLSLREDYIHFLLECDRLTTLDIIDNNILDKKWLYYLGNFTLEDTKAVIQDLTGPTPYTPEPEMVEQVVADLAAGAGEVRPIELQIVGAQLQTEGLTAPQAYHDWGDPTLPTKELLVQKYLTERSSGQSYLLRHIV
;
A
#
# COMPACT_ATOMS: atom_id res chain seq x y z
N MET A 1 40.33 -28.89 -4.40
CA MET A 1 40.83 -28.80 -3.01
C MET A 1 40.59 -27.37 -2.55
N PRO A 2 40.01 -27.11 -1.38
CA PRO A 2 39.87 -25.74 -0.90
C PRO A 2 41.28 -25.16 -0.74
N GLU A 3 41.57 -24.07 -1.44
CA GLU A 3 42.86 -23.38 -1.35
C GLU A 3 43.01 -22.85 0.09
N GLY A 4 44.02 -23.32 0.82
CA GLY A 4 44.20 -22.95 2.22
C GLY A 4 44.40 -21.43 2.40
N PRO A 5 44.13 -20.88 3.59
CA PRO A 5 44.16 -19.43 3.86
C PRO A 5 45.49 -18.75 3.48
N ASN A 6 46.61 -19.48 3.54
CA ASN A 6 47.93 -18.99 3.12
C ASN A 6 48.06 -18.77 1.61
N HIS A 7 47.35 -19.54 0.77
CA HIS A 7 47.34 -19.36 -0.69
C HIS A 7 46.52 -18.15 -1.11
N VAL A 8 45.34 -17.95 -0.51
CA VAL A 8 44.48 -16.79 -0.77
C VAL A 8 45.19 -15.49 -0.38
N SER A 9 45.88 -15.48 0.76
CA SER A 9 46.68 -14.32 1.19
C SER A 9 47.84 -14.02 0.22
N LEU A 10 48.51 -15.04 -0.31
CA LEU A 10 49.60 -14.87 -1.27
C LEU A 10 49.09 -14.35 -2.62
N HIS A 11 47.99 -14.93 -3.13
CA HIS A 11 47.33 -14.48 -4.37
C HIS A 11 46.92 -13.01 -4.28
N ASN A 12 46.23 -12.63 -3.19
CA ASN A 12 45.79 -11.24 -3.01
C ASN A 12 46.96 -10.27 -2.88
N GLN A 13 48.07 -10.66 -2.24
CA GLN A 13 49.27 -9.83 -2.17
C GLN A 13 49.91 -9.65 -3.56
N GLN A 14 49.92 -10.70 -4.39
CA GLN A 14 50.40 -10.61 -5.77
C GLN A 14 49.51 -9.71 -6.62
N ALA A 15 48.18 -9.86 -6.52
CA ALA A 15 47.20 -9.01 -7.19
C ALA A 15 47.33 -7.54 -6.76
N LEU A 16 47.55 -7.27 -5.46
CA LEU A 16 47.77 -5.91 -4.95
C LEU A 16 49.08 -5.29 -5.47
N ASN A 17 50.15 -6.09 -5.52
CA ASN A 17 51.42 -5.67 -6.12
C ASN A 17 51.28 -5.36 -7.61
N GLU A 18 50.48 -6.12 -8.34
CA GLU A 18 50.15 -5.89 -9.74
C GLU A 18 49.35 -4.59 -9.93
N LEU A 19 48.33 -4.35 -9.11
CA LEU A 19 47.56 -3.11 -9.10
C LEU A 19 48.48 -1.90 -8.87
N CYS A 20 49.32 -1.95 -7.84
CA CYS A 20 50.27 -0.86 -7.57
C CYS A 20 51.28 -0.67 -8.72
N ARG A 21 51.73 -1.77 -9.34
CA ARG A 21 52.61 -1.71 -10.50
C ARG A 21 51.94 -0.98 -11.67
N LEU A 22 50.71 -1.34 -12.01
CA LEU A 22 49.96 -0.70 -13.09
C LEU A 22 49.73 0.78 -12.83
N LEU A 23 49.36 1.16 -11.60
CA LEU A 23 49.21 2.57 -11.20
C LEU A 23 50.51 3.37 -11.37
N ARG A 24 51.67 2.80 -11.02
CA ARG A 24 52.96 3.46 -11.21
C ARG A 24 53.32 3.67 -12.68
N PHE A 25 53.04 2.67 -13.53
CA PHE A 25 53.41 2.73 -14.96
C PHE A 25 52.50 3.62 -15.79
N SER A 26 51.28 3.89 -15.32
CA SER A 26 50.27 4.65 -16.05
C SER A 26 50.10 6.09 -15.55
N GLN A 27 50.97 6.58 -14.66
CA GLN A 27 50.90 7.97 -14.21
C GLN A 27 50.99 8.95 -15.39
N GLY A 28 50.03 9.87 -15.47
CA GLY A 28 49.95 10.88 -16.52
C GLY A 28 49.25 10.42 -17.81
N GLU A 29 48.81 9.17 -17.90
CA GLU A 29 48.12 8.62 -19.07
C GLU A 29 46.89 7.78 -18.67
N PHE A 30 45.94 7.60 -19.58
CA PHE A 30 44.78 6.75 -19.33
C PHE A 30 45.17 5.26 -19.35
N ALA A 31 44.84 4.56 -18.27
CA ALA A 31 44.77 3.11 -18.23
C ALA A 31 43.50 2.68 -17.50
N LEU A 32 42.77 1.74 -18.09
CA LEU A 32 41.60 1.13 -17.44
C LEU A 32 42.03 -0.11 -16.67
N ILE A 33 41.78 -0.11 -15.36
CA ILE A 33 42.06 -1.25 -14.49
C ILE A 33 40.74 -1.69 -13.85
N LEU A 34 40.42 -2.97 -13.91
CA LEU A 34 39.21 -3.52 -13.27
C LEU A 34 39.63 -4.30 -12.04
N ALA A 35 39.35 -3.79 -10.85
CA ALA A 35 39.63 -4.46 -9.60
C ALA A 35 38.38 -5.23 -9.14
N VAL A 36 38.42 -6.56 -9.21
CA VAL A 36 37.25 -7.42 -8.96
C VAL A 36 37.31 -7.97 -7.54
N CYS A 37 36.34 -7.60 -6.70
CA CYS A 37 36.23 -8.02 -5.31
C CYS A 37 34.77 -8.12 -4.89
N ASN A 38 34.38 -9.30 -4.39
CA ASN A 38 32.99 -9.63 -4.06
C ASN A 38 32.58 -9.26 -2.62
N SER A 39 33.50 -8.70 -1.83
CA SER A 39 33.21 -8.25 -0.46
C SER A 39 33.62 -6.80 -0.27
N THR A 40 32.68 -6.02 0.26
CA THR A 40 32.90 -4.60 0.56
C THR A 40 33.96 -4.43 1.65
N GLY A 41 33.92 -5.27 2.70
CA GLY A 41 34.90 -5.24 3.79
C GLY A 41 36.31 -5.61 3.34
N GLN A 42 36.44 -6.62 2.47
CA GLN A 42 37.73 -6.97 1.89
C GLN A 42 38.27 -5.84 1.01
N ARG A 43 37.42 -5.26 0.16
CA ARG A 43 37.79 -4.13 -0.70
C ARG A 43 38.36 -2.97 0.12
N GLN A 44 37.72 -2.60 1.22
CA GLN A 44 38.24 -1.55 2.10
C GLN A 44 39.63 -1.88 2.65
N THR A 45 39.83 -3.12 3.12
CA THR A 45 41.13 -3.59 3.63
C THR A 45 42.20 -3.55 2.53
N LEU A 46 41.88 -3.99 1.31
CA LEU A 46 42.80 -3.97 0.17
C LEU A 46 43.17 -2.55 -0.23
N VAL A 47 42.21 -1.62 -0.26
CA VAL A 47 42.46 -0.21 -0.57
C VAL A 47 43.35 0.44 0.50
N GLU A 48 43.12 0.16 1.79
CA GLU A 48 43.99 0.65 2.87
C GLU A 48 45.42 0.11 2.76
N GLN A 49 45.58 -1.19 2.46
CA GLN A 49 46.89 -1.78 2.20
C GLN A 49 47.56 -1.13 0.98
N LEU A 50 46.79 -0.85 -0.08
CA LEU A 50 47.30 -0.16 -1.26
C LEU A 50 47.79 1.25 -0.91
N ARG A 51 47.05 2.02 -0.09
CA ARG A 51 47.49 3.35 0.39
C ARG A 51 48.81 3.29 1.15
N GLN A 52 49.05 2.22 1.92
CA GLN A 52 50.28 2.08 2.71
C GLN A 52 51.48 1.63 1.86
N GLN A 53 51.26 0.78 0.85
CA GLN A 53 52.32 0.13 0.08
C GLN A 53 52.62 0.81 -1.27
N CYS A 54 51.66 1.59 -1.80
CA CYS A 54 51.79 2.25 -3.09
C CYS A 54 52.19 3.73 -2.95
N PRO A 55 53.27 4.17 -3.61
CA PRO A 55 53.73 5.56 -3.58
C PRO A 55 52.88 6.49 -4.45
N VAL A 56 51.91 5.95 -5.21
CA VAL A 56 51.00 6.72 -6.05
C VAL A 56 49.82 7.14 -5.19
N THR A 57 49.58 8.45 -5.07
CA THR A 57 48.35 8.97 -4.46
C THR A 57 47.17 8.76 -5.40
N PHE A 58 45.98 8.52 -4.85
CA PHE A 58 44.77 8.34 -5.65
C PHE A 58 43.57 8.94 -4.94
N ASP A 59 42.63 9.42 -5.76
CA ASP A 59 41.35 9.95 -5.32
C ASP A 59 40.27 8.86 -5.40
N GLU A 60 39.20 9.03 -4.64
CA GLU A 60 38.14 8.04 -4.48
C GLU A 60 36.77 8.64 -4.75
N MET A 61 35.99 7.96 -5.57
CA MET A 61 34.65 8.38 -5.96
C MET A 61 33.67 7.20 -5.87
N THR A 62 32.53 7.42 -5.24
CA THR A 62 31.41 6.46 -5.27
C THR A 62 30.31 6.99 -6.17
N LEU A 63 29.88 6.18 -7.14
CA LEU A 63 28.79 6.53 -8.03
C LEU A 63 27.45 6.50 -7.29
N LEU A 64 26.58 7.47 -7.59
CA LEU A 64 25.23 7.51 -7.04
C LEU A 64 24.34 6.47 -7.76
N PRO A 65 23.36 5.85 -7.09
CA PRO A 65 22.42 4.91 -7.72
C PRO A 65 21.67 5.51 -8.93
N THR A 66 21.50 6.83 -8.97
CA THR A 66 20.83 7.58 -10.03
C THR A 66 21.74 7.97 -11.19
N THR A 67 23.01 7.54 -11.18
CA THR A 67 23.98 7.86 -12.24
C THR A 67 23.48 7.32 -13.58
N GLN A 68 23.41 8.19 -14.59
CA GLN A 68 22.98 7.80 -15.95
C GLN A 68 24.13 7.63 -16.94
N THR A 69 25.27 8.28 -16.70
CA THR A 69 26.43 8.18 -17.60
C THR A 69 27.73 8.21 -16.80
N LEU A 70 28.59 7.22 -17.01
CA LEU A 70 29.85 7.09 -16.25
C LEU A 70 30.79 8.26 -16.54
N PHE A 71 31.07 8.52 -17.82
CA PHE A 71 32.07 9.52 -18.22
C PHE A 71 31.77 10.94 -17.73
N THR A 72 30.52 11.40 -17.85
CA THR A 72 30.17 12.77 -17.45
C THR A 72 30.28 12.95 -15.93
N THR A 73 29.90 11.91 -15.17
CA THR A 73 29.99 11.88 -13.72
C THR A 73 31.46 11.94 -13.29
N LEU A 74 32.35 11.16 -13.93
CA LEU A 74 33.80 11.25 -13.69
C LEU A 74 34.32 12.65 -14.03
N ARG A 75 33.97 13.20 -15.18
CA ARG A 75 34.44 14.52 -15.62
C ARG A 75 34.04 15.65 -14.67
N HIS A 76 32.86 15.57 -14.07
CA HIS A 76 32.41 16.54 -13.07
C HIS A 76 33.16 16.41 -11.74
N HIS A 77 33.73 15.25 -11.44
CA HIS A 77 34.49 15.00 -10.22
C HIS A 77 35.97 15.39 -10.32
N ILE A 78 36.52 15.52 -11.54
CA ILE A 78 37.93 15.87 -11.75
C ILE A 78 38.15 17.36 -11.44
N ASP A 79 38.95 17.64 -10.42
CA ASP A 79 39.42 18.99 -10.07
C ASP A 79 40.70 19.37 -10.86
N GLU A 80 41.06 20.66 -10.84
CA GLU A 80 42.36 21.15 -11.34
C GLU A 80 43.31 21.43 -10.16
N PRO A 81 44.49 20.77 -10.08
CA PRO A 81 45.05 19.78 -11.01
C PRO A 81 44.40 18.39 -10.91
N PRO A 82 44.42 17.58 -11.99
CA PRO A 82 43.82 16.25 -12.00
C PRO A 82 44.54 15.27 -11.05
N PRO A 83 43.82 14.24 -10.55
CA PRO A 83 44.41 13.27 -9.63
C PRO A 83 45.47 12.39 -10.31
N ALA A 84 46.40 11.84 -9.52
CA ALA A 84 47.41 10.92 -10.04
C ALA A 84 46.84 9.54 -10.42
N ALA A 85 45.68 9.18 -9.86
CA ALA A 85 44.86 8.02 -10.20
C ALA A 85 43.47 8.19 -9.59
N LEU A 86 42.43 7.57 -10.18
CA LEU A 86 41.06 7.64 -9.67
C LEU A 86 40.49 6.24 -9.42
N MET A 87 40.04 5.98 -8.19
CA MET A 87 39.32 4.78 -7.78
C MET A 87 37.82 5.05 -7.80
N VAL A 88 37.07 4.22 -8.52
CA VAL A 88 35.62 4.36 -8.67
C VAL A 88 34.91 3.15 -8.09
N TYR A 89 33.94 3.42 -7.22
CA TYR A 89 33.10 2.43 -6.55
C TYR A 89 31.63 2.61 -6.94
N GLY A 90 30.80 1.62 -6.63
CA GLY A 90 29.35 1.73 -6.75
C GLY A 90 28.81 1.61 -8.17
N LEU A 91 29.64 1.23 -9.17
CA LEU A 91 29.13 0.99 -10.53
C LEU A 91 28.04 -0.08 -10.54
N ASP A 92 28.26 -1.16 -9.78
CA ASP A 92 27.28 -2.23 -9.64
C ASP A 92 25.97 -1.74 -9.03
N GLU A 93 25.99 -0.67 -8.23
CA GLU A 93 24.86 -0.15 -7.45
C GLU A 93 23.94 0.80 -8.24
N VAL A 94 24.28 1.08 -9.50
CA VAL A 94 23.49 1.93 -10.40
C VAL A 94 22.18 1.24 -10.81
N GLN A 95 21.06 1.98 -10.78
CA GLN A 95 19.72 1.43 -11.05
C GLN A 95 19.57 0.85 -12.47
N ASP A 96 20.13 1.52 -13.48
CA ASP A 96 20.11 1.07 -14.89
C ASP A 96 21.54 0.84 -15.42
N LEU A 97 22.22 -0.13 -14.81
CA LEU A 97 23.61 -0.46 -15.15
C LEU A 97 23.78 -0.83 -16.64
N GLU A 98 22.80 -1.51 -17.25
CA GLU A 98 22.84 -1.87 -18.66
C GLU A 98 22.88 -0.63 -19.56
N GLN A 99 22.03 0.36 -19.29
CA GLN A 99 22.03 1.63 -20.03
C GLN A 99 23.36 2.38 -19.83
N VAL A 100 23.86 2.47 -18.59
CA VAL A 100 25.12 3.17 -18.30
C VAL A 100 26.30 2.52 -19.02
N LEU A 101 26.38 1.19 -19.02
CA LEU A 101 27.45 0.45 -19.70
C LEU A 101 27.34 0.57 -21.22
N THR A 102 26.13 0.50 -21.77
CA THR A 102 25.89 0.69 -23.22
C THR A 102 26.34 2.08 -23.66
N ALA A 103 25.95 3.12 -22.92
CA ALA A 103 26.39 4.49 -23.18
C ALA A 103 27.91 4.63 -23.05
N THR A 104 28.51 4.03 -22.02
CA THR A 104 29.96 4.00 -21.81
C THR A 104 30.70 3.40 -23.00
N ASN A 105 30.18 2.30 -23.56
CA ASN A 105 30.78 1.65 -24.72
C ASN A 105 30.77 2.52 -25.98
N GLN A 106 29.72 3.35 -26.15
CA GLN A 106 29.58 4.26 -27.29
C GLN A 106 30.54 5.45 -27.21
N ILE A 107 30.76 6.01 -26.03
CA ILE A 107 31.62 7.20 -25.82
C ILE A 107 33.02 6.85 -25.34
N ARG A 108 33.43 5.58 -25.42
CA ARG A 108 34.68 5.07 -24.84
C ARG A 108 35.92 5.89 -25.22
N GLU A 109 36.01 6.42 -26.45
CA GLU A 109 37.20 7.16 -26.92
C GLU A 109 37.44 8.44 -26.10
N GLU A 110 36.40 9.01 -25.47
CA GLU A 110 36.55 10.16 -24.56
C GLU A 110 37.36 9.80 -23.30
N PHE A 111 37.29 8.55 -22.82
CA PHE A 111 38.05 8.11 -21.65
C PHE A 111 39.56 8.13 -21.89
N ARG A 112 40.03 7.95 -23.14
CA ARG A 112 41.46 8.02 -23.48
C ARG A 112 42.08 9.39 -23.27
N GLN A 113 41.26 10.43 -23.14
CA GLN A 113 41.72 11.79 -22.89
C GLN A 113 42.00 12.06 -21.41
N LEU A 114 41.65 11.13 -20.51
CA LEU A 114 41.91 11.28 -19.08
C LEU A 114 43.43 11.17 -18.81
N PRO A 115 44.06 12.14 -18.13
CA PRO A 115 45.50 12.15 -17.90
C PRO A 115 45.93 11.29 -16.69
N PHE A 116 45.18 10.24 -16.36
CA PHE A 116 45.42 9.39 -15.20
C PHE A 116 44.76 8.01 -15.36
N PRO A 117 45.24 6.99 -14.62
CA PRO A 117 44.62 5.67 -14.62
C PRO A 117 43.31 5.66 -13.83
N LEU A 118 42.34 4.94 -14.39
CA LEU A 118 40.99 4.74 -13.86
C LEU A 118 40.85 3.31 -13.35
N VAL A 119 40.61 3.15 -12.06
CA VAL A 119 40.34 1.84 -11.43
C VAL A 119 38.85 1.72 -11.15
N LEU A 120 38.18 0.78 -11.80
CA LEU A 120 36.79 0.45 -11.50
C LEU A 120 36.75 -0.77 -10.56
N TRP A 121 36.21 -0.58 -9.36
CA TRP A 121 35.97 -1.67 -8.41
C TRP A 121 34.61 -2.32 -8.67
N LEU A 122 34.63 -3.61 -9.01
CA LEU A 122 33.46 -4.38 -9.44
C LEU A 122 33.33 -5.70 -8.68
N THR A 123 32.13 -6.24 -8.64
CA THR A 123 31.85 -7.65 -8.33
C THR A 123 31.99 -8.52 -9.58
N ASP A 124 31.97 -9.84 -9.42
CA ASP A 124 31.94 -10.77 -10.56
C ASP A 124 30.73 -10.52 -11.46
N ASP A 125 29.58 -10.16 -10.90
CA ASP A 125 28.38 -9.86 -11.68
C ASP A 125 28.51 -8.51 -12.40
N GLY A 126 29.13 -7.52 -11.77
CA GLY A 126 29.54 -6.26 -12.40
C GLY A 126 30.43 -6.48 -13.62
N LEU A 127 31.45 -7.34 -13.47
CA LEU A 127 32.35 -7.70 -14.56
C LEU A 127 31.60 -8.41 -15.70
N LYS A 128 30.70 -9.34 -15.40
CA LYS A 128 29.85 -10.01 -16.42
C LYS A 128 28.97 -9.01 -17.17
N GLN A 129 28.37 -8.05 -16.48
CA GLN A 129 27.56 -7.00 -17.11
C GLN A 129 28.41 -6.11 -18.02
N LEU A 130 29.62 -5.75 -17.58
CA LEU A 130 30.56 -4.97 -18.39
C LEU A 130 31.01 -5.74 -19.64
N LEU A 131 31.33 -7.02 -19.51
CA LEU A 131 31.66 -7.90 -20.65
C LEU A 131 30.51 -8.00 -21.66
N ARG A 132 29.27 -8.03 -21.18
CA ARG A 132 28.07 -8.20 -22.01
C ARG A 132 27.65 -6.91 -22.71
N ASN A 133 27.66 -5.78 -22.00
CA ASN A 133 27.05 -4.54 -22.45
C ASN A 133 28.08 -3.49 -22.92
N ALA A 134 29.36 -3.67 -22.57
CA ALA A 134 30.45 -2.76 -22.91
C ALA A 134 31.74 -3.51 -23.33
N SER A 135 31.60 -4.47 -24.26
CA SER A 135 32.70 -5.33 -24.71
C SER A 135 33.88 -4.57 -25.29
N ASP A 136 33.66 -3.49 -26.04
CA ASP A 136 34.77 -2.72 -26.64
C ASP A 136 35.53 -1.94 -25.57
N PHE A 137 34.83 -1.36 -24.60
CA PHE A 137 35.44 -0.70 -23.46
C PHE A 137 36.26 -1.69 -22.61
N TYR A 138 35.75 -2.91 -22.42
CA TYR A 138 36.48 -3.98 -21.76
C TYR A 138 37.80 -4.33 -22.44
N THR A 139 37.93 -4.20 -23.77
CA THR A 139 39.18 -4.55 -24.46
C THR A 139 40.40 -3.73 -24.02
N TRP A 140 40.19 -2.58 -23.37
CA TRP A 140 41.26 -1.74 -22.83
C TRP A 140 41.60 -2.05 -21.37
N ALA A 141 40.79 -2.89 -20.73
CA ALA A 141 40.90 -3.17 -19.31
C ALA A 141 42.07 -4.12 -18.99
N ASN A 142 42.71 -3.86 -17.85
CA ASN A 142 43.56 -4.81 -17.15
C ASN A 142 42.77 -5.35 -15.94
N PRO A 143 42.13 -6.53 -16.05
CA PRO A 143 41.37 -7.09 -14.95
C PRO A 143 42.29 -7.73 -13.90
N ILE A 144 42.04 -7.41 -12.64
CA ILE A 144 42.74 -7.95 -11.46
C ILE A 144 41.67 -8.53 -10.53
N ALA A 145 41.68 -9.85 -10.36
CA ALA A 145 40.72 -10.53 -9.50
C ALA A 145 41.30 -10.82 -8.13
N PHE A 146 40.60 -10.37 -7.09
CA PHE A 146 40.90 -10.70 -5.70
C PHE A 146 40.05 -11.88 -5.27
N GLN A 147 40.69 -12.86 -4.61
CA GLN A 147 39.98 -13.98 -4.01
C GLN A 147 39.50 -13.55 -2.63
N THR A 148 38.20 -13.73 -2.32
CA THR A 148 37.63 -13.35 -1.03
C THR A 148 37.73 -14.49 -0.01
N PRO A 149 38.50 -14.34 1.08
CA PRO A 149 38.50 -15.31 2.18
C PRO A 149 37.13 -15.43 2.84
N ALA A 150 36.77 -16.64 3.26
CA ALA A 150 35.49 -16.90 3.95
C ALA A 150 35.24 -16.02 5.18
N ALA A 151 36.29 -15.60 5.88
CA ALA A 151 36.17 -14.71 7.04
C ALA A 151 35.51 -13.35 6.70
N PHE A 152 35.68 -12.85 5.47
CA PHE A 152 35.02 -11.62 5.03
C PHE A 152 33.52 -11.82 4.77
N PHE A 153 33.11 -12.97 4.24
CA PHE A 153 31.69 -13.32 4.10
C PHE A 153 31.03 -13.51 5.46
N LEU A 154 31.68 -14.23 6.38
CA LEU A 154 31.16 -14.43 7.74
C LEU A 154 31.05 -13.11 8.52
N SER A 155 32.05 -12.23 8.43
CA SER A 155 32.00 -10.91 9.09
C SER A 155 30.97 -9.98 8.45
N PHE A 156 30.78 -10.05 7.13
CA PHE A 156 29.68 -9.34 6.47
C PHE A 156 28.32 -9.79 7.01
N LEU A 157 28.09 -11.10 7.15
CA LEU A 157 26.86 -11.63 7.73
C LEU A 157 26.64 -11.13 9.16
N ASP A 158 27.69 -11.19 10.01
CA ASP A 158 27.62 -10.67 11.38
C ASP A 158 27.26 -9.17 11.41
N GLN A 159 27.90 -8.36 10.56
CA GLN A 159 27.60 -6.92 10.47
C GLN A 159 26.18 -6.66 9.97
N LEU A 160 25.72 -7.40 8.95
CA LEU A 160 24.37 -7.25 8.42
C LEU A 160 23.32 -7.59 9.48
N ILE A 161 23.52 -8.69 10.19
CA ILE A 161 22.66 -9.14 11.29
C ILE A 161 22.61 -8.07 12.37
N GLN A 162 23.78 -7.59 12.80
CA GLN A 162 23.88 -6.57 13.84
C GLN A 162 23.21 -5.26 13.41
N ASP A 163 23.44 -4.80 12.17
CA ASP A 163 22.80 -3.60 11.62
C ASP A 163 21.27 -3.70 11.66
N VAL A 164 20.72 -4.82 11.19
CA VAL A 164 19.27 -5.04 11.17
C VAL A 164 18.73 -5.08 12.60
N GLN A 165 19.38 -5.80 13.50
CA GLN A 165 18.97 -5.89 14.92
C GLN A 165 19.01 -4.53 15.61
N GLN A 166 20.06 -3.74 15.40
CA GLN A 166 20.19 -2.39 15.97
C GLN A 166 19.12 -1.45 15.43
N GLN A 167 18.84 -1.49 14.13
CA GLN A 167 17.77 -0.67 13.55
C GLN A 167 16.39 -1.06 14.10
N VAL A 168 16.12 -2.35 14.29
CA VAL A 168 14.88 -2.83 14.92
C VAL A 168 14.79 -2.42 16.41
N LEU A 169 15.91 -2.47 17.14
CA LEU A 169 15.97 -2.05 18.54
C LEU A 169 15.73 -0.54 18.68
N TYR A 170 16.34 0.28 17.82
CA TYR A 170 16.21 1.75 17.85
C TYR A 170 15.04 2.27 17.05
N SER A 171 14.27 1.42 16.36
CA SER A 171 13.07 1.83 15.67
C SER A 171 12.11 2.48 16.65
N ARG A 172 11.44 3.53 16.19
CA ARG A 172 10.37 4.16 16.95
C ARG A 172 9.24 3.17 17.21
N GLU A 173 8.54 3.42 18.29
CA GLU A 173 7.45 2.61 18.79
C GLU A 173 6.36 2.45 17.74
N ASN A 174 5.82 1.24 17.62
CA ASN A 174 4.70 0.98 16.73
C ASN A 174 4.94 1.32 15.26
N ARG A 175 6.19 1.52 14.83
CA ARG A 175 6.57 1.63 13.42
C ARG A 175 7.19 0.32 12.96
N PHE A 176 6.65 -0.22 11.89
CA PHE A 176 7.27 -1.31 11.18
C PHE A 176 8.27 -0.75 10.16
N LEU A 177 9.54 -1.17 10.23
CA LEU A 177 10.57 -0.73 9.28
C LEU A 177 10.41 -1.47 7.95
N SER A 178 10.31 -0.75 6.84
CA SER A 178 10.30 -1.34 5.50
C SER A 178 11.65 -1.94 5.12
N ASN A 179 11.67 -2.81 4.11
CA ASN A 179 12.91 -3.33 3.55
C ASN A 179 13.77 -2.23 2.91
N HIS A 180 13.17 -1.13 2.46
CA HIS A 180 13.95 0.02 1.99
C HIS A 180 14.71 0.68 3.14
N GLU A 181 14.07 0.91 4.28
CA GLU A 181 14.71 1.50 5.47
C GLU A 181 15.81 0.59 6.05
N LEU A 182 15.57 -0.73 6.04
CA LEU A 182 16.58 -1.71 6.47
C LEU A 182 17.72 -1.88 5.46
N GLY A 183 17.61 -1.29 4.27
CA GLY A 183 18.56 -1.51 3.17
C GLY A 183 18.57 -2.96 2.67
N LEU A 184 17.41 -3.64 2.73
CA LEU A 184 17.18 -5.04 2.36
C LEU A 184 16.31 -5.19 1.11
N ASN A 185 15.88 -4.10 0.46
CA ASN A 185 15.13 -4.17 -0.79
C ASN A 185 15.93 -4.89 -1.88
N SER A 186 15.23 -5.47 -2.87
CA SER A 186 15.80 -6.35 -3.90
C SER A 186 17.02 -5.78 -4.64
N ASN A 187 17.06 -4.46 -4.82
CA ASN A 187 18.13 -3.76 -5.54
C ASN A 187 19.22 -3.19 -4.61
N SER A 188 19.14 -3.39 -3.30
CA SER A 188 20.15 -2.85 -2.38
C SER A 188 21.51 -3.55 -2.51
N PRO A 189 22.62 -2.83 -2.24
CA PRO A 189 23.96 -3.41 -2.20
C PRO A 189 24.08 -4.54 -1.17
N LYS A 190 23.49 -4.34 0.03
CA LYS A 190 23.48 -5.35 1.10
C LYS A 190 22.79 -6.65 0.66
N ARG A 191 21.66 -6.57 -0.06
CA ARG A 191 20.95 -7.76 -0.55
C ARG A 191 21.76 -8.57 -1.55
N ARG A 192 22.54 -7.90 -2.40
CA ARG A 192 23.41 -8.55 -3.38
C ARG A 192 24.63 -9.21 -2.71
N GLU A 193 25.33 -8.48 -1.84
CA GLU A 193 26.47 -9.02 -1.09
C GLU A 193 26.05 -10.19 -0.20
N LEU A 194 24.83 -10.18 0.36
CA LEU A 194 24.26 -11.33 1.08
C LEU A 194 24.11 -12.56 0.18
N THR A 195 23.51 -12.42 -1.00
CA THR A 195 23.34 -13.54 -1.94
C THR A 195 24.69 -14.11 -2.37
N ILE A 196 25.67 -13.25 -2.65
CA ILE A 196 27.03 -13.66 -3.01
C ILE A 196 27.70 -14.39 -1.84
N SER A 197 27.61 -13.85 -0.63
CA SER A 197 28.21 -14.42 0.58
C SER A 197 27.67 -15.81 0.88
N LEU A 198 26.35 -16.00 0.82
CA LEU A 198 25.73 -17.30 1.06
C LEU A 198 26.13 -18.33 0.00
N GLY A 199 26.10 -17.95 -1.28
CA GLY A 199 26.52 -18.84 -2.37
C GLY A 199 28.01 -19.24 -2.26
N ALA A 200 28.87 -18.31 -1.83
CA ALA A 200 30.30 -18.59 -1.64
C ALA A 200 30.56 -19.54 -0.46
N LEU A 201 29.88 -19.34 0.68
CA LEU A 201 30.01 -20.21 1.85
C LEU A 201 29.48 -21.62 1.58
N GLU A 202 28.35 -21.74 0.85
CA GLU A 202 27.79 -23.03 0.42
C GLU A 202 28.74 -23.77 -0.53
N ALA A 203 29.28 -23.09 -1.54
CA ALA A 203 30.22 -23.68 -2.49
C ALA A 203 31.52 -24.17 -1.83
N GLN A 204 31.95 -23.49 -0.75
CA GLN A 204 33.11 -23.88 0.05
C GLN A 204 32.77 -24.90 1.16
N GLN A 205 31.50 -25.26 1.32
CA GLN A 205 30.99 -26.13 2.39
C GLN A 205 31.37 -25.64 3.80
N ILE A 206 31.38 -24.33 4.00
CA ILE A 206 31.68 -23.71 5.29
C ILE A 206 30.36 -23.53 6.06
N PRO A 207 30.14 -24.25 7.16
CA PRO A 207 28.90 -24.12 7.93
C PRO A 207 28.89 -22.78 8.68
N LEU A 208 27.70 -22.19 8.80
CA LEU A 208 27.47 -21.07 9.70
C LEU A 208 27.53 -21.53 11.15
N ARG A 209 27.94 -20.64 12.05
CA ARG A 209 27.79 -20.88 13.49
C ARG A 209 26.29 -20.96 13.83
N PRO A 210 25.86 -21.80 14.78
CA PRO A 210 24.44 -21.95 15.09
C PRO A 210 23.71 -20.65 15.44
N ASP A 211 24.34 -19.78 16.21
CA ASP A 211 23.82 -18.45 16.59
C ASP A 211 23.70 -17.52 15.36
N GLN A 212 24.70 -17.55 14.48
CA GLN A 212 24.70 -16.79 13.24
C GLN A 212 23.61 -17.30 12.28
N ALA A 213 23.40 -18.62 12.19
CA ALA A 213 22.34 -19.23 11.40
C ALA A 213 20.95 -18.82 11.92
N ALA A 214 20.74 -18.88 13.24
CA ALA A 214 19.49 -18.45 13.87
C ALA A 214 19.18 -16.98 13.60
N ALA A 215 20.18 -16.11 13.75
CA ALA A 215 20.04 -14.68 13.48
C ALA A 215 19.83 -14.38 11.99
N LEU A 216 20.49 -15.11 11.09
CA LEU A 216 20.33 -14.95 9.65
C LEU A 216 18.92 -15.36 9.20
N ALA A 217 18.35 -16.43 9.75
CA ALA A 217 16.97 -16.85 9.46
C ALA A 217 15.98 -15.72 9.78
N PHE A 218 16.17 -14.96 10.86
CA PHE A 218 15.38 -13.76 11.14
C PHE A 218 15.52 -12.69 10.03
N VAL A 219 16.74 -12.39 9.58
CA VAL A 219 16.99 -11.44 8.48
C VAL A 219 16.35 -11.92 7.16
N GLN A 220 16.39 -13.23 6.88
CA GLN A 220 15.72 -13.82 5.72
C GLN A 220 14.20 -13.67 5.81
N GLY A 221 13.61 -13.79 6.99
CA GLY A 221 12.20 -13.49 7.22
C GLY A 221 11.86 -12.03 6.91
N ARG A 222 12.71 -11.07 7.32
CA ARG A 222 12.55 -9.63 6.96
C ARG A 222 12.54 -9.44 5.43
N ILE A 223 13.48 -10.10 4.77
CA ILE A 223 13.67 -10.04 3.32
C ILE A 223 12.48 -10.62 2.55
N ALA A 224 11.89 -11.72 3.01
CA ALA A 224 10.84 -12.47 2.34
C ALA A 224 9.47 -11.76 2.31
N ASP A 225 9.42 -10.46 2.65
CA ASP A 225 8.22 -9.66 2.89
C ASP A 225 7.38 -10.28 4.03
N ASN A 226 7.30 -9.58 5.16
CA ASN A 226 6.77 -10.01 6.48
C ASN A 226 5.29 -10.48 6.49
N ASN A 227 4.72 -10.71 5.32
CA ASN A 227 3.34 -11.08 5.06
C ASN A 227 3.24 -12.45 4.39
N THR A 228 4.35 -12.97 3.87
CA THR A 228 4.36 -14.22 3.11
C THR A 228 4.52 -15.42 4.04
N ALA A 229 4.06 -16.59 3.60
CA ALA A 229 4.32 -17.85 4.32
C ALA A 229 5.82 -18.11 4.48
N THR A 230 6.62 -17.77 3.45
CA THR A 230 8.09 -17.84 3.50
C THR A 230 8.71 -16.99 4.61
N ALA A 231 8.19 -15.78 4.85
CA ALA A 231 8.68 -14.97 5.97
C ALA A 231 8.40 -15.64 7.32
N ARG A 232 7.21 -16.24 7.49
CA ARG A 232 6.87 -16.99 8.70
C ARG A 232 7.79 -18.17 8.92
N GLU A 233 8.00 -18.99 7.89
CA GLU A 233 8.86 -20.19 7.96
C GLU A 233 10.27 -19.82 8.42
N HIS A 234 10.83 -18.72 7.90
CA HIS A 234 12.12 -18.21 8.33
C HIS A 234 12.14 -17.73 9.79
N TYR A 235 11.07 -17.08 10.27
CA TYR A 235 10.96 -16.70 11.67
C TYR A 235 10.77 -17.90 12.60
N GLU A 236 9.99 -18.91 12.21
CA GLU A 236 9.81 -20.16 12.96
C GLU A 236 11.11 -20.97 13.05
N ASP A 237 11.90 -21.01 11.96
CA ASP A 237 13.23 -21.61 11.94
C ASP A 237 14.18 -20.87 12.90
N SER A 238 14.22 -19.53 12.83
CA SER A 238 15.00 -18.70 13.76
C SER A 238 14.61 -18.96 15.21
N LEU A 239 13.31 -19.02 15.52
CA LEU A 239 12.78 -19.28 16.85
C LEU A 239 13.26 -20.63 17.39
N THR A 240 13.12 -21.68 16.58
CA THR A 240 13.50 -23.05 16.93
C THR A 240 15.00 -23.14 17.23
N GLN A 241 15.83 -22.51 16.40
CA GLN A 241 17.27 -22.51 16.61
C GLN A 241 17.69 -21.76 17.87
N TRP A 242 17.10 -20.58 18.16
CA TRP A 242 17.38 -19.86 19.40
C TRP A 242 16.96 -20.64 20.65
N GLN A 243 15.78 -21.24 20.63
CA GLN A 243 15.30 -22.08 21.74
C GLN A 243 16.25 -23.26 21.99
N ALA A 244 16.72 -23.93 20.93
CA ALA A 244 17.67 -25.03 21.04
C ALA A 244 19.01 -24.57 21.64
N LEU A 245 19.51 -23.41 21.23
CA LEU A 245 20.78 -22.86 21.76
C LEU A 245 20.70 -22.46 23.22
N ILE A 246 19.61 -21.80 23.62
CA ILE A 246 19.39 -21.37 25.01
C ILE A 246 19.17 -22.59 25.91
N ALA A 247 18.49 -23.63 25.41
CA ALA A 247 18.25 -24.86 26.16
C ALA A 247 19.48 -25.77 26.28
N ASP A 248 20.50 -25.64 25.42
CA ASP A 248 21.69 -26.48 25.47
C ASP A 248 22.61 -26.07 26.64
N PRO A 249 22.78 -26.93 27.66
CA PRO A 249 23.65 -26.64 28.80
C PRO A 249 25.15 -26.58 28.43
N ARG A 250 25.51 -27.07 27.24
CA ARG A 250 26.90 -27.10 26.74
C ARG A 250 27.25 -25.88 25.90
N ALA A 251 26.25 -25.12 25.45
CA ALA A 251 26.47 -23.92 24.66
C ALA A 251 27.00 -22.78 25.53
N GLU A 252 27.93 -21.99 24.98
CA GLU A 252 28.39 -20.76 25.63
C GLU A 252 27.27 -19.72 25.56
N GLN A 253 26.60 -19.50 26.69
CA GLN A 253 25.44 -18.61 26.76
C GLN A 253 25.88 -17.15 26.58
N HIS A 254 25.32 -16.46 25.61
CA HIS A 254 25.50 -15.02 25.42
C HIS A 254 24.26 -14.24 25.85
N ALA A 255 24.48 -13.08 26.47
CA ALA A 255 23.41 -12.21 26.97
C ALA A 255 22.43 -11.75 25.87
N ASP A 256 22.88 -11.71 24.62
CA ASP A 256 22.08 -11.26 23.48
C ASP A 256 21.15 -12.36 22.92
N TRP A 257 21.37 -13.64 23.24
CA TRP A 257 20.56 -14.73 22.68
C TRP A 257 19.10 -14.67 23.11
N PRO A 258 18.77 -14.51 24.41
CA PRO A 258 17.37 -14.33 24.81
C PRO A 258 16.76 -13.04 24.26
N VAL A 259 17.57 -11.99 24.05
CA VAL A 259 17.10 -10.75 23.42
C VAL A 259 16.66 -11.02 21.97
N ASN A 260 17.47 -11.76 21.21
CA ASN A 260 17.15 -12.18 19.85
C ASN A 260 15.93 -13.10 19.79
N LEU A 261 15.79 -14.03 20.75
CA LEU A 261 14.59 -14.86 20.89
C LEU A 261 13.33 -13.99 21.03
N GLY A 262 13.37 -12.99 21.92
CA GLY A 262 12.26 -12.05 22.11
C GLY A 262 11.91 -11.26 20.84
N TYR A 263 12.90 -10.82 20.06
CA TYR A 263 12.63 -10.17 18.77
C TYR A 263 11.97 -11.10 17.76
N VAL A 264 12.41 -12.35 17.66
CA VAL A 264 11.80 -13.31 16.74
C VAL A 264 10.34 -13.59 17.13
N GLN A 265 10.07 -13.78 18.42
CA GLN A 265 8.71 -13.91 18.94
C GLN A 265 7.86 -12.69 18.58
N PHE A 266 8.37 -11.48 18.78
CA PHE A 266 7.67 -10.25 18.45
C PHE A 266 7.29 -10.17 16.97
N TYR A 267 8.22 -10.50 16.07
CA TYR A 267 7.97 -10.47 14.62
C TYR A 267 7.02 -11.57 14.15
N LEU A 268 7.02 -12.75 14.79
CA LEU A 268 5.97 -13.75 14.59
C LEU A 268 4.61 -13.22 15.03
N GLY A 269 4.54 -12.51 16.16
CA GLY A 269 3.32 -11.83 16.60
C GLY A 269 2.82 -10.81 15.58
N LEU A 270 3.71 -9.98 15.02
CA LEU A 270 3.37 -9.03 13.95
C LEU A 270 2.90 -9.73 12.67
N TRP A 271 3.55 -10.83 12.28
CA TRP A 271 3.15 -11.64 11.13
C TRP A 271 1.72 -12.15 11.32
N TRP A 272 1.41 -12.77 12.47
CA TRP A 272 0.09 -13.31 12.76
C TRP A 272 -0.98 -12.22 12.89
N ARG A 273 -0.65 -11.08 13.50
CA ARG A 273 -1.54 -9.91 13.55
C ARG A 273 -1.91 -9.44 12.14
N ASN A 274 -0.92 -9.28 11.27
CA ASN A 274 -1.18 -8.85 9.90
C ASN A 274 -1.93 -9.92 9.10
N HIS A 275 -1.61 -11.20 9.31
CA HIS A 275 -2.34 -12.31 8.72
C HIS A 275 -3.82 -12.31 9.13
N ALA A 276 -4.13 -12.00 10.40
CA ALA A 276 -5.50 -11.88 10.89
C ALA A 276 -6.27 -10.77 10.17
N GLU A 277 -5.67 -9.58 10.02
CA GLU A 277 -6.27 -8.44 9.32
C GLU A 277 -6.55 -8.74 7.84
N ARG A 278 -5.64 -9.47 7.18
CA ARG A 278 -5.78 -9.82 5.76
C ARG A 278 -6.72 -11.00 5.51
N HIS A 279 -6.81 -11.93 6.46
CA HIS A 279 -7.60 -13.16 6.33
C HIS A 279 -8.66 -13.23 7.41
N ARG A 280 -9.70 -12.40 7.28
CA ARG A 280 -10.74 -12.25 8.31
C ARG A 280 -11.48 -13.56 8.64
N GLN A 281 -11.51 -14.54 7.74
CA GLN A 281 -12.07 -15.88 8.01
C GLN A 281 -11.37 -16.64 9.16
N VAL A 282 -10.08 -16.37 9.39
CA VAL A 282 -9.28 -16.97 10.46
C VAL A 282 -8.81 -15.93 11.47
N PHE A 283 -9.49 -14.78 11.52
CA PHE A 283 -9.14 -13.63 12.36
C PHE A 283 -8.88 -14.03 13.81
N GLU A 284 -9.85 -14.66 14.47
CA GLU A 284 -9.76 -15.03 15.88
C GLU A 284 -8.58 -15.96 16.17
N LYS A 285 -8.40 -17.02 15.38
CA LYS A 285 -7.28 -17.96 15.53
C LYS A 285 -5.93 -17.28 15.29
N ALA A 286 -5.83 -16.43 14.27
CA ALA A 286 -4.60 -15.71 13.97
C ALA A 286 -4.29 -14.62 15.02
N CYS A 287 -5.30 -13.92 15.54
CA CYS A 287 -5.15 -12.98 16.65
C CYS A 287 -4.73 -13.68 17.94
N GLN A 288 -5.25 -14.89 18.22
CA GLN A 288 -4.83 -15.70 19.35
C GLN A 288 -3.36 -16.08 19.25
N GLN A 289 -2.90 -16.53 18.07
CA GLN A 289 -1.48 -16.80 17.83
C GLN A 289 -0.63 -15.53 18.02
N ALA A 290 -1.06 -14.38 17.49
CA ALA A 290 -0.37 -13.12 17.69
C ALA A 290 -0.24 -12.77 19.20
N CYS A 291 -1.32 -12.97 19.96
CA CYS A 291 -1.37 -12.73 21.40
C CYS A 291 -0.38 -13.62 22.15
N GLU A 292 -0.33 -14.92 21.84
CA GLU A 292 0.63 -15.87 22.44
C GLU A 292 2.08 -15.44 22.20
N TYR A 293 2.42 -15.03 20.98
CA TYR A 293 3.76 -14.55 20.65
C TYR A 293 4.11 -13.22 21.33
N PHE A 294 3.18 -12.27 21.42
CA PHE A 294 3.41 -11.03 22.15
C PHE A 294 3.56 -11.25 23.66
N ALA A 295 2.76 -12.15 24.24
CA ALA A 295 2.92 -12.55 25.64
C ALA A 295 4.30 -13.19 25.88
N ALA A 296 4.71 -14.13 25.01
CA ALA A 296 6.03 -14.76 25.08
C ALA A 296 7.18 -13.75 24.96
N THR A 297 7.03 -12.74 24.10
CA THR A 297 7.99 -11.64 23.94
C THR A 297 8.17 -10.88 25.27
N VAL A 298 7.07 -10.43 25.86
CA VAL A 298 7.05 -9.65 27.11
C VAL A 298 7.61 -10.49 28.26
N GLN A 299 7.24 -11.77 28.33
CA GLN A 299 7.76 -12.70 29.33
C GLN A 299 9.27 -12.87 29.21
N THR A 300 9.77 -13.13 27.99
CA THR A 300 11.21 -13.29 27.72
C THR A 300 12.01 -12.07 28.18
N PHE A 301 11.55 -10.85 27.85
CA PHE A 301 12.24 -9.62 28.27
C PHE A 301 12.16 -9.35 29.77
N THR A 302 11.06 -9.76 30.41
CA THR A 302 10.90 -9.68 31.86
C THR A 302 11.83 -10.65 32.59
N ASP A 303 11.95 -11.88 32.11
CA ASP A 303 12.80 -12.92 32.70
C ASP A 303 14.28 -12.54 32.66
N ILE A 304 14.72 -11.88 31.59
CA ILE A 304 16.10 -11.38 31.46
C ILE A 304 16.32 -9.99 32.05
N GLN A 305 15.34 -9.45 32.78
CA GLN A 305 15.42 -8.17 33.49
C GLN A 305 15.77 -6.99 32.57
N ARG A 306 15.13 -6.91 31.40
CA ARG A 306 15.23 -5.79 30.44
C ARG A 306 13.94 -4.94 30.45
N PRO A 307 13.72 -4.11 31.47
CA PRO A 307 12.50 -3.32 31.61
C PRO A 307 12.31 -2.33 30.46
N ASP A 308 13.38 -1.87 29.82
CA ASP A 308 13.35 -1.02 28.63
C ASP A 308 12.67 -1.71 27.44
N LEU A 309 12.90 -3.03 27.28
CA LEU A 309 12.28 -3.84 26.23
C LEU A 309 10.86 -4.24 26.62
N THR A 310 10.62 -4.65 27.87
CA THR A 310 9.25 -4.91 28.37
C THR A 310 8.36 -3.69 28.15
N ASP A 311 8.86 -2.49 28.48
CA ASP A 311 8.18 -1.21 28.28
C ASP A 311 7.86 -0.97 26.80
N LYS A 312 8.78 -1.34 25.90
CA LYS A 312 8.60 -1.15 24.45
C LYS A 312 7.50 -2.04 23.86
N TYR A 313 7.34 -3.26 24.37
CA TYR A 313 6.53 -4.29 23.70
C TYR A 313 5.21 -4.64 24.41
N ILE A 314 5.02 -4.30 25.68
CA ILE A 314 3.84 -4.69 26.47
C ILE A 314 2.50 -4.22 25.86
N ASN A 315 2.48 -3.05 25.21
CA ASN A 315 1.26 -2.54 24.57
C ASN A 315 0.78 -3.36 23.37
N TYR A 316 1.65 -4.15 22.73
CA TYR A 316 1.23 -5.06 21.65
C TYR A 316 0.46 -6.26 22.19
N TRP A 317 0.87 -6.78 23.35
CA TRP A 317 0.15 -7.84 24.05
C TRP A 317 -1.21 -7.32 24.55
N ALA A 318 -1.24 -6.13 25.14
CA ALA A 318 -2.49 -5.49 25.53
C ALA A 318 -3.40 -5.22 24.31
N GLU A 319 -2.84 -4.80 23.17
CA GLU A 319 -3.63 -4.62 21.94
C GLU A 319 -4.23 -5.93 21.44
N SER A 320 -3.49 -7.04 21.43
CA SER A 320 -4.02 -8.32 20.98
C SER A 320 -5.13 -8.84 21.89
N LEU A 321 -4.99 -8.70 23.21
CA LEU A 321 -6.06 -9.01 24.17
C LEU A 321 -7.30 -8.13 23.96
N HIS A 322 -7.09 -6.83 23.70
CA HIS A 322 -8.17 -5.88 23.38
C HIS A 322 -8.92 -6.29 22.10
N ARG A 323 -8.21 -6.73 21.06
CA ARG A 323 -8.82 -7.20 19.80
C ARG A 323 -9.56 -8.52 19.94
N LEU A 324 -9.11 -9.39 20.86
CA LEU A 324 -9.79 -10.63 21.22
C LEU A 324 -10.92 -10.43 22.23
N GLU A 325 -11.14 -9.18 22.69
CA GLU A 325 -12.12 -8.84 23.73
C GLU A 325 -11.92 -9.60 25.05
N GLN A 326 -10.67 -9.99 25.36
CA GLN A 326 -10.30 -10.71 26.58
C GLN A 326 -10.08 -9.73 27.75
N TRP A 327 -11.17 -9.08 28.18
CA TRP A 327 -11.13 -7.95 29.13
C TRP A 327 -10.55 -8.30 30.51
N GLU A 328 -10.79 -9.52 31.00
CA GLU A 328 -10.28 -9.98 32.30
C GLU A 328 -8.76 -10.11 32.30
N GLU A 329 -8.18 -10.62 31.22
CA GLU A 329 -6.73 -10.73 31.03
C GLU A 329 -6.10 -9.38 30.66
N LEU A 330 -6.79 -8.54 29.89
CA LEU A 330 -6.31 -7.21 29.51
C LEU A 330 -6.10 -6.29 30.71
N ALA A 331 -7.00 -6.33 31.69
CA ALA A 331 -6.98 -5.40 32.83
C ALA A 331 -5.64 -5.37 33.61
N PRO A 332 -5.09 -6.50 34.10
CA PRO A 332 -3.81 -6.49 34.80
C PRO A 332 -2.64 -6.09 33.90
N ILE A 333 -2.66 -6.47 32.62
CA ILE A 333 -1.58 -6.14 31.67
C ILE A 333 -1.57 -4.65 31.33
N ALA A 334 -2.73 -4.04 31.12
CA ALA A 334 -2.85 -2.60 30.90
C ALA A 334 -2.40 -1.80 32.14
N GLN A 335 -2.71 -2.26 33.35
CA GLN A 335 -2.25 -1.63 34.58
C GLN A 335 -0.73 -1.75 34.78
N GLN A 336 -0.17 -2.92 34.45
CA GLN A 336 1.28 -3.14 34.45
C GLN A 336 1.97 -2.24 33.43
N ALA A 337 1.42 -2.15 32.21
CA ALA A 337 1.93 -1.27 31.16
C ALA A 337 1.95 0.19 31.61
N LEU A 338 0.83 0.69 32.16
CA LEU A 338 0.76 2.06 32.68
C LEU A 338 1.85 2.35 33.73
N THR A 339 2.02 1.46 34.70
CA THR A 339 3.02 1.60 35.77
C THR A 339 4.45 1.64 35.20
N LEU A 340 4.73 0.84 34.18
CA LEU A 340 6.04 0.77 33.54
C LEU A 340 6.32 2.02 32.70
N HIS A 341 5.33 2.49 31.94
CA HIS A 341 5.43 3.69 31.11
C HIS A 341 5.58 4.97 31.94
N GLU A 342 4.94 5.03 33.11
CA GLU A 342 5.11 6.13 34.08
C GLU A 342 6.55 6.21 34.59
N GLN A 343 7.18 5.08 34.90
CA GLN A 343 8.58 5.03 35.36
C GLN A 343 9.58 5.48 34.28
N GLN A 344 9.21 5.32 33.01
CA GLN A 344 10.03 5.69 31.85
C GLN A 344 9.63 7.06 31.24
N GLU A 345 8.67 7.77 31.85
CA GLU A 345 8.16 9.07 31.41
C GLU A 345 7.70 9.11 29.94
N ASN A 346 7.02 8.06 29.46
CA ASN A 346 6.59 7.96 28.06
C ASN A 346 5.07 8.24 27.87
N PRO A 347 4.67 9.48 27.53
CA PRO A 347 3.26 9.87 27.49
C PRO A 347 2.45 9.13 26.41
N PHE A 348 3.07 8.73 25.28
CA PHE A 348 2.37 8.02 24.21
C PHE A 348 2.00 6.60 24.63
N ARG A 349 2.93 5.88 25.28
CA ARG A 349 2.65 4.54 25.80
C ARG A 349 1.67 4.57 26.96
N MET A 350 1.79 5.57 27.85
CA MET A 350 0.83 5.81 28.93
C MET A 350 -0.58 6.03 28.37
N ALA A 351 -0.74 6.90 27.36
CA ALA A 351 -2.04 7.14 26.74
C ALA A 351 -2.65 5.88 26.15
N ARG A 352 -1.83 4.98 25.58
CA ARG A 352 -2.31 3.70 25.06
C ARG A 352 -2.79 2.76 26.15
N ALA A 353 -2.05 2.64 27.25
CA ALA A 353 -2.47 1.87 28.42
C ALA A 353 -3.77 2.42 29.04
N GLU A 354 -3.88 3.74 29.19
CA GLU A 354 -5.11 4.44 29.62
C GLU A 354 -6.29 4.13 28.70
N GLY A 355 -6.08 4.15 27.38
CA GLY A 355 -7.10 3.75 26.42
C GLY A 355 -7.58 2.30 26.58
N PHE A 356 -6.68 1.36 26.89
CA PHE A 356 -7.08 -0.02 27.18
C PHE A 356 -7.89 -0.13 28.48
N LEU A 357 -7.48 0.59 29.53
CA LEU A 357 -8.23 0.65 30.80
C LEU A 357 -9.63 1.26 30.60
N SER A 358 -9.76 2.26 29.72
CA SER A 358 -11.08 2.79 29.32
C SER A 358 -11.96 1.71 28.69
N SER A 359 -11.45 0.92 27.74
CA SER A 359 -12.19 -0.19 27.14
C SER A 359 -12.57 -1.28 28.17
N VAL A 360 -11.67 -1.61 29.10
CA VAL A 360 -11.95 -2.56 30.19
C VAL A 360 -13.07 -2.04 31.10
N ALA A 361 -13.05 -0.74 31.44
CA ALA A 361 -14.09 -0.12 32.25
C ALA A 361 -15.46 -0.12 31.52
N LEU A 362 -15.48 0.16 30.21
CA LEU A 362 -16.68 0.03 29.37
C LEU A 362 -17.24 -1.41 29.42
N ALA A 363 -16.38 -2.43 29.28
CA ALA A 363 -16.81 -3.82 29.33
C ALA A 363 -17.40 -4.22 30.70
N LYS A 364 -16.95 -3.57 31.78
CA LYS A 364 -17.46 -3.76 33.15
C LYS A 364 -18.68 -2.90 33.50
N ALA A 365 -19.17 -2.10 32.55
CA ALA A 365 -20.22 -1.11 32.77
C ALA A 365 -19.87 -0.01 33.81
N ASP A 366 -18.57 0.27 33.99
CA ASP A 366 -18.09 1.38 34.82
C ASP A 366 -17.84 2.62 33.95
N TRP A 367 -18.93 3.28 33.59
CA TRP A 367 -18.92 4.41 32.66
C TRP A 367 -18.11 5.62 33.16
N PRO A 368 -18.17 6.01 34.45
CA PRO A 368 -17.36 7.11 34.97
C PRO A 368 -15.86 6.84 34.86
N ASP A 369 -15.39 5.64 35.20
CA ASP A 369 -13.97 5.31 35.05
C ASP A 369 -13.56 5.18 33.58
N ALA A 370 -14.43 4.64 32.72
CA ALA A 370 -14.20 4.61 31.29
C ALA A 370 -13.97 6.01 30.70
N GLN A 371 -14.82 6.96 31.08
CA GLN A 371 -14.70 8.36 30.69
C GLN A 371 -13.39 8.98 31.22
N ARG A 372 -13.09 8.80 32.51
CA ARG A 372 -11.87 9.33 33.14
C ARG A 372 -10.58 8.82 32.46
N HIS A 373 -10.51 7.52 32.17
CA HIS A 373 -9.37 6.93 31.49
C HIS A 373 -9.23 7.46 30.04
N ALA A 374 -10.34 7.59 29.30
CA ALA A 374 -10.30 8.15 27.95
C ALA A 374 -9.87 9.63 27.93
N GLU A 375 -10.36 10.44 28.87
CA GLU A 375 -9.96 11.85 29.01
C GLU A 375 -8.48 11.98 29.39
N THR A 376 -7.97 11.13 30.29
CA THR A 376 -6.54 11.07 30.64
C THR A 376 -5.69 10.73 29.42
N ALA A 377 -6.07 9.71 28.64
CA ALA A 377 -5.39 9.34 27.40
C ALA A 377 -5.34 10.51 26.41
N LEU A 378 -6.47 11.21 26.20
CA LEU A 378 -6.56 12.37 25.30
C LEU A 378 -5.71 13.56 25.78
N ALA A 379 -5.58 13.74 27.09
CA ALA A 379 -4.74 14.79 27.69
C ALA A 379 -3.24 14.50 27.55
N LEU A 380 -2.83 13.23 27.58
CA LEU A 380 -1.44 12.82 27.38
C LEU A 380 -0.97 13.00 25.93
N ILE A 381 -1.87 12.85 24.96
CA ILE A 381 -1.61 13.05 23.54
C ILE A 381 -2.37 14.26 22.99
N GLN A 382 -2.28 15.41 23.70
CA GLN A 382 -2.86 16.67 23.21
C GLN A 382 -2.49 16.89 21.74
N PRO A 383 -3.41 17.44 20.93
CA PRO A 383 -3.18 17.60 19.51
C PRO A 383 -1.97 18.51 19.35
N ILE A 384 -0.84 17.90 19.04
CA ILE A 384 0.32 18.61 18.58
C ILE A 384 -0.13 19.26 17.28
N ALA A 385 -0.30 20.57 17.29
CA ALA A 385 -0.63 21.31 16.08
C ALA A 385 0.55 21.10 15.13
N VAL A 386 0.39 20.16 14.20
CA VAL A 386 1.38 19.75 13.20
C VAL A 386 1.94 20.99 12.51
N GLU A 387 1.09 21.97 12.23
CA GLU A 387 1.41 23.28 11.65
C GLU A 387 2.51 24.05 12.41
N THR A 388 2.59 23.91 13.74
CA THR A 388 3.58 24.61 14.59
C THR A 388 4.95 23.93 14.62
N LEU A 389 5.06 22.66 14.20
CA LEU A 389 6.30 21.88 14.25
C LEU A 389 6.90 21.58 12.87
N LEU A 390 6.23 21.95 11.78
CA LEU A 390 6.70 21.73 10.40
C LEU A 390 8.04 22.41 10.07
N GLN A 391 8.56 23.27 10.95
CA GLN A 391 9.84 23.96 10.73
C GLN A 391 11.06 23.20 11.29
N ASP A 392 10.89 22.36 12.31
CA ASP A 392 12.01 21.72 13.04
C ASP A 392 11.97 20.18 13.10
N LEU A 393 10.89 19.54 12.63
CA LEU A 393 10.74 18.08 12.65
C LEU A 393 11.17 17.40 11.34
N SER A 394 11.71 16.19 11.45
CA SER A 394 11.98 15.33 10.29
C SER A 394 10.68 14.85 9.64
N SER A 395 10.72 14.48 8.36
CA SER A 395 9.56 13.92 7.65
C SER A 395 8.98 12.66 8.31
N GLU A 396 9.82 11.90 9.01
CA GLU A 396 9.40 10.71 9.74
C GLU A 396 8.57 11.05 10.99
N ASP A 397 8.91 12.15 11.67
CA ASP A 397 8.17 12.64 12.83
C ASP A 397 6.76 13.05 12.44
N VAL A 398 6.63 13.78 11.34
CA VAL A 398 5.33 14.24 10.82
C VAL A 398 4.43 13.05 10.52
N THR A 399 4.97 12.01 9.88
CA THR A 399 4.21 10.80 9.53
C THR A 399 3.77 10.03 10.77
N PHE A 400 4.66 9.88 11.76
CA PHE A 400 4.35 9.25 13.04
C PHE A 400 3.26 10.01 13.81
N TYR A 401 3.36 11.33 13.93
CA TYR A 401 2.37 12.14 14.64
C TYR A 401 1.01 12.14 13.94
N ALA A 402 0.99 12.20 12.60
CA ALA A 402 -0.23 12.04 11.83
C ALA A 402 -0.90 10.69 12.14
N TRP A 403 -0.12 9.61 12.18
CA TRP A 403 -0.62 8.29 12.55
C TRP A 403 -1.16 8.22 13.99
N VAL A 404 -0.41 8.68 14.99
CA VAL A 404 -0.87 8.71 16.40
C VAL A 404 -2.18 9.49 16.54
N ASN A 405 -2.27 10.63 15.85
CA ASN A 405 -3.47 11.48 15.89
C ASN A 405 -4.67 10.85 15.17
N SER A 406 -4.46 10.13 14.07
CA SER A 406 -5.55 9.51 13.30
C SER A 406 -5.95 8.12 13.79
N PHE A 407 -5.06 7.40 14.48
CA PHE A 407 -5.29 6.03 14.94
C PHE A 407 -5.52 5.94 16.46
N HIS A 408 -4.54 6.32 17.29
CA HIS A 408 -4.65 6.16 18.74
C HIS A 408 -5.67 7.11 19.36
N ARG A 409 -5.64 8.39 18.97
CA ARG A 409 -6.61 9.38 19.46
C ARG A 409 -8.05 9.00 19.13
N SER A 410 -8.25 8.40 17.96
CA SER A 410 -9.55 7.90 17.50
C SER A 410 -10.12 6.82 18.41
N TRP A 411 -9.28 5.90 18.90
CA TRP A 411 -9.69 4.90 19.90
C TRP A 411 -10.16 5.56 21.20
N TYR A 412 -9.47 6.60 21.67
CA TYR A 412 -9.83 7.29 22.92
C TYR A 412 -11.11 8.11 22.78
N LEU A 413 -11.28 8.83 21.66
CA LEU A 413 -12.54 9.54 21.38
C LEU A 413 -13.71 8.56 21.22
N PHE A 414 -13.49 7.41 20.59
CA PHE A 414 -14.50 6.37 20.50
C PHE A 414 -14.90 5.84 21.87
N GLY A 415 -13.94 5.53 22.75
CA GLY A 415 -14.18 5.12 24.12
C GLY A 415 -14.93 6.18 24.94
N LEU A 416 -14.51 7.45 24.84
CA LEU A 416 -15.16 8.59 25.49
C LEU A 416 -16.62 8.76 25.01
N GLY A 417 -16.84 8.74 23.70
CA GLY A 417 -18.18 8.86 23.12
C GLY A 417 -19.11 7.74 23.59
N ARG A 418 -18.61 6.50 23.66
CA ARG A 418 -19.38 5.37 24.23
C ARG A 418 -19.70 5.57 25.70
N ALA A 419 -18.72 5.96 26.52
CA ALA A 419 -18.95 6.21 27.95
C ALA A 419 -19.98 7.33 28.18
N GLN A 420 -19.94 8.39 27.39
CA GLN A 420 -20.92 9.47 27.42
C GLN A 420 -22.32 9.00 27.00
N PHE A 421 -22.41 8.17 25.95
CA PHE A 421 -23.67 7.62 25.47
C PHE A 421 -24.38 6.79 26.56
N GLU A 422 -23.66 5.85 27.18
CA GLU A 422 -24.21 4.97 28.23
C GLU A 422 -24.61 5.74 29.50
N GLN A 423 -24.01 6.91 29.74
CA GLN A 423 -24.39 7.83 30.81
C GLN A 423 -25.61 8.73 30.45
N GLY A 424 -26.18 8.58 29.26
CA GLY A 424 -27.30 9.39 28.76
C GLY A 424 -26.89 10.78 28.26
N GLN A 425 -25.59 11.06 28.12
CA GLN A 425 -25.07 12.33 27.60
C GLN A 425 -25.01 12.29 26.07
N ILE A 426 -26.17 12.10 25.43
CA ILE A 426 -26.26 11.81 23.98
C ILE A 426 -25.63 12.92 23.13
N ASP A 427 -25.87 14.19 23.45
CA ASP A 427 -25.33 15.31 22.67
C ASP A 427 -23.78 15.37 22.72
N ALA A 428 -23.22 15.18 23.91
CA ALA A 428 -21.76 15.13 24.09
C ALA A 428 -21.16 13.91 23.36
N SER A 429 -21.82 12.75 23.45
CA SER A 429 -21.42 11.55 22.71
C SER A 429 -21.39 11.80 21.21
N VAL A 430 -22.44 12.39 20.64
CA VAL A 430 -22.52 12.66 19.19
C VAL A 430 -21.43 13.64 18.75
N GLU A 431 -21.17 14.69 19.53
CA GLU A 431 -20.08 15.64 19.26
C GLU A 431 -18.71 14.95 19.27
N THR A 432 -18.42 14.16 20.30
CA THR A 432 -17.17 13.39 20.43
C THR A 432 -17.00 12.40 19.27
N LEU A 433 -18.06 11.68 18.88
CA LEU A 433 -18.02 10.70 17.80
C LEU A 433 -17.91 11.34 16.41
N GLU A 434 -18.49 12.52 16.19
CA GLU A 434 -18.24 13.31 14.97
C GLU A 434 -16.78 13.79 14.91
N GLN A 435 -16.17 14.13 16.04
CA GLN A 435 -14.74 14.41 16.08
C GLN A 435 -13.92 13.16 15.72
N ALA A 436 -14.25 11.99 16.29
CA ALA A 436 -13.61 10.73 15.95
C ALA A 436 -13.72 10.45 14.44
N ARG A 437 -14.94 10.54 13.87
CA ARG A 437 -15.20 10.33 12.44
C ARG A 437 -14.34 11.22 11.52
N ARG A 438 -14.01 12.44 11.93
CA ARG A 438 -13.19 13.39 11.14
C ARG A 438 -11.71 13.06 11.13
N ILE A 439 -11.18 12.50 12.23
CA ILE A 439 -9.75 12.24 12.37
C ILE A 439 -9.39 10.78 12.07
N THR A 440 -10.32 9.84 12.27
CA THR A 440 -10.08 8.43 11.99
C THR A 440 -9.91 8.21 10.49
N GLN A 441 -8.76 7.68 10.10
CA GLN A 441 -8.52 7.23 8.74
C GLN A 441 -8.99 5.78 8.58
N PRO A 442 -9.99 5.50 7.72
CA PRO A 442 -10.48 4.13 7.50
C PRO A 442 -9.39 3.16 7.05
N GLU A 443 -8.34 3.64 6.38
CA GLU A 443 -7.23 2.85 5.87
C GLU A 443 -6.31 2.31 6.98
N TYR A 444 -6.31 2.93 8.17
CA TYR A 444 -5.51 2.47 9.32
C TYR A 444 -6.23 1.45 10.18
N ASP A 445 -7.54 1.64 10.36
CA ASP A 445 -8.39 0.76 11.18
C ASP A 445 -9.85 0.82 10.69
N PRO A 446 -10.20 0.00 9.68
CA PRO A 446 -11.56 -0.03 9.14
C PRO A 446 -12.60 -0.44 10.19
N GLU A 447 -12.20 -1.31 11.12
CA GLU A 447 -13.06 -1.83 12.18
C GLU A 447 -13.42 -0.72 13.18
N LEU A 448 -12.43 0.02 13.68
CA LEU A 448 -12.67 1.20 14.51
C LEU A 448 -13.57 2.21 13.78
N TYR A 449 -13.30 2.50 12.50
CA TYR A 449 -14.13 3.44 11.75
C TYR A 449 -15.58 2.98 11.64
N SER A 450 -15.80 1.69 11.32
CA SER A 450 -17.13 1.09 11.28
C SER A 450 -17.85 1.17 12.63
N ASN A 451 -17.12 0.93 13.73
CA ASN A 451 -17.65 1.02 15.09
C ASN A 451 -18.02 2.44 15.49
N VAL A 452 -17.20 3.44 15.15
CA VAL A 452 -17.53 4.87 15.32
C VAL A 452 -18.80 5.23 14.58
N LEU A 453 -18.94 4.82 13.30
CA LEU A 453 -20.15 5.07 12.52
C LEU A 453 -21.38 4.35 13.12
N SER A 454 -21.19 3.14 13.63
CA SER A 454 -22.26 2.37 14.28
C SER A 454 -22.80 3.08 15.52
N GLN A 455 -21.91 3.56 16.39
CA GLN A 455 -22.30 4.30 17.60
C GLN A 455 -22.91 5.66 17.25
N LEU A 456 -22.34 6.37 16.29
CA LEU A 456 -22.84 7.66 15.84
C LEU A 456 -24.25 7.55 15.24
N ARG A 457 -24.53 6.48 14.50
CA ARG A 457 -25.88 6.16 14.01
C ARG A 457 -26.88 6.02 15.15
N GLN A 458 -26.52 5.33 16.23
CA GLN A 458 -27.37 5.21 17.41
C GLN A 458 -27.63 6.59 18.03
N GLY A 459 -26.59 7.40 18.21
CA GLY A 459 -26.70 8.79 18.69
C GLY A 459 -27.66 9.64 17.84
N TYR A 460 -27.56 9.57 16.52
CA TYR A 460 -28.50 10.27 15.63
C TYR A 460 -29.93 9.74 15.74
N PHE A 461 -30.11 8.44 15.97
CA PHE A 461 -31.43 7.87 16.17
C PHE A 461 -32.09 8.38 17.47
N GLU A 462 -31.34 8.40 18.57
CA GLU A 462 -31.78 8.96 19.86
C GLU A 462 -32.12 10.46 19.78
N GLN A 463 -31.40 11.21 18.95
CA GLN A 463 -31.69 12.62 18.65
C GLN A 463 -32.88 12.84 17.68
N GLY A 464 -33.47 11.76 17.13
CA GLY A 464 -34.53 11.85 16.11
C GLY A 464 -34.06 12.25 14.71
N ARG A 465 -32.74 12.21 14.46
CA ARG A 465 -32.06 12.56 13.20
C ARG A 465 -31.95 11.36 12.26
N TYR A 466 -33.09 10.84 11.83
CA TYR A 466 -33.18 9.58 11.08
C TYR A 466 -32.52 9.62 9.70
N LEU A 467 -32.52 10.79 9.04
CA LEU A 467 -31.87 10.94 7.73
C LEU A 467 -30.36 10.80 7.87
N GLU A 468 -29.75 11.50 8.82
CA GLU A 468 -28.31 11.36 9.08
C GLU A 468 -27.96 9.94 9.54
N ALA A 469 -28.76 9.32 10.40
CA ALA A 469 -28.56 7.93 10.82
C ALA A 469 -28.55 6.96 9.60
N PHE A 470 -29.43 7.19 8.63
CA PHE A 470 -29.47 6.41 7.39
C PHE A 470 -28.22 6.64 6.52
N GLU A 471 -27.78 7.89 6.37
CA GLU A 471 -26.58 8.22 5.61
C GLU A 471 -25.32 7.62 6.23
N ILE A 472 -25.21 7.64 7.56
CA ILE A 472 -24.13 7.00 8.32
C ILE A 472 -24.10 5.49 8.08
N ARG A 473 -25.27 4.82 8.10
CA ARG A 473 -25.34 3.38 7.77
C ARG A 473 -24.80 3.09 6.38
N ARG A 474 -25.24 3.86 5.37
CA ARG A 474 -24.78 3.68 3.99
C ARG A 474 -23.27 3.89 3.86
N HIS A 475 -22.73 4.87 4.58
CA HIS A 475 -21.29 5.11 4.61
C HIS A 475 -20.54 3.95 5.26
N LYS A 476 -21.03 3.43 6.38
CA LYS A 476 -20.48 2.25 7.04
C LYS A 476 -20.42 1.04 6.09
N ASP A 477 -21.52 0.72 5.42
CA ASP A 477 -21.60 -0.41 4.49
C ASP A 477 -20.59 -0.27 3.33
N ALA A 478 -20.38 0.96 2.83
CA ALA A 478 -19.39 1.24 1.79
C ALA A 478 -17.94 1.02 2.28
N ILE A 479 -17.61 1.49 3.49
CA ILE A 479 -16.29 1.29 4.09
C ILE A 479 -16.04 -0.19 4.37
N GLU A 480 -17.00 -0.89 4.98
CA GLU A 480 -16.86 -2.32 5.26
C GLU A 480 -16.66 -3.13 3.97
N SER A 481 -17.35 -2.77 2.88
CA SER A 481 -17.13 -3.39 1.59
C SER A 481 -15.75 -3.10 1.02
N ARG A 482 -15.26 -1.85 1.11
CA ARG A 482 -13.92 -1.45 0.64
C ARG A 482 -12.80 -2.28 1.25
N PHE A 483 -12.94 -2.71 2.51
CA PHE A 483 -11.93 -3.51 3.24
C PHE A 483 -12.29 -4.98 3.45
N ASN A 484 -13.24 -5.54 2.70
CA ASN A 484 -13.66 -6.97 2.79
C ASN A 484 -14.32 -7.40 4.13
N TYR A 485 -14.81 -6.47 4.93
CA TYR A 485 -15.63 -6.78 6.11
C TYR A 485 -17.03 -7.24 5.70
N ARG A 486 -17.51 -6.75 4.54
CA ARG A 486 -18.83 -7.06 3.99
C ARG A 486 -18.76 -7.37 2.50
N ALA A 487 -19.57 -8.33 2.06
CA ALA A 487 -19.62 -8.76 0.67
C ALA A 487 -20.56 -7.87 -0.17
N PHE A 488 -21.72 -7.53 0.41
CA PHE A 488 -22.78 -6.80 -0.27
C PHE A 488 -23.03 -5.43 0.36
N VAL A 489 -23.26 -4.41 -0.47
CA VAL A 489 -23.48 -3.00 -0.06
C VAL A 489 -24.95 -2.58 -0.09
N GLY A 490 -25.86 -3.51 -0.40
CA GLY A 490 -27.28 -3.21 -0.58
C GLY A 490 -27.53 -2.27 -1.75
N ALA A 491 -28.34 -1.24 -1.55
CA ALA A 491 -28.55 -0.18 -2.53
C ALA A 491 -27.38 0.83 -2.63
N GLY A 492 -26.31 0.62 -1.86
CA GLY A 492 -25.06 1.35 -1.96
C GLY A 492 -24.29 1.02 -3.25
N ARG A 493 -23.12 1.65 -3.41
CA ARG A 493 -22.23 1.41 -4.55
C ARG A 493 -21.03 0.63 -4.08
N LEU A 494 -20.60 -0.30 -4.92
CA LEU A 494 -19.32 -0.97 -4.71
C LEU A 494 -18.23 0.07 -4.99
N GLN A 495 -17.27 0.17 -4.08
CA GLN A 495 -16.08 0.99 -4.22
C GLN A 495 -14.87 0.08 -4.51
N PRO A 496 -13.78 0.60 -5.11
CA PRO A 496 -12.54 -0.15 -5.24
C PRO A 496 -12.13 -0.76 -3.91
N LYS A 497 -11.73 -2.04 -3.89
CA LYS A 497 -11.14 -2.61 -2.68
C LYS A 497 -9.90 -1.83 -2.30
N GLN A 498 -9.60 -1.81 -1.01
CA GLN A 498 -8.36 -1.24 -0.51
C GLN A 498 -7.79 -2.11 0.60
N GLN A 499 -6.48 -1.98 0.77
CA GLN A 499 -5.74 -2.66 1.81
C GLN A 499 -5.58 -1.74 3.01
N ILE A 500 -5.41 -2.36 4.17
CA ILE A 500 -5.07 -1.67 5.40
C ILE A 500 -3.62 -1.17 5.27
N THR A 501 -3.41 0.14 5.39
CA THR A 501 -2.11 0.80 5.27
C THR A 501 -1.62 1.32 6.62
N ASN A 502 -1.94 0.61 7.69
CA ASN A 502 -1.50 0.97 9.04
C ASN A 502 0.05 0.97 9.10
N PRO A 503 0.71 2.09 9.44
CA PRO A 503 2.17 2.19 9.54
C PRO A 503 2.82 1.24 10.56
N ALA A 504 2.03 0.69 11.49
CA ALA A 504 2.47 -0.35 12.43
C ALA A 504 2.51 -1.75 11.83
N LEU A 505 2.02 -1.91 10.59
CA LEU A 505 1.97 -3.17 9.86
C LEU A 505 2.80 -3.07 8.58
N PRO A 506 3.26 -4.21 8.04
CA PRO A 506 3.95 -4.23 6.76
C PRO A 506 2.98 -3.85 5.62
N ALA A 507 3.38 -2.91 4.77
CA ALA A 507 2.65 -2.55 3.54
C ALA A 507 2.90 -3.59 2.43
N GLU A 508 1.93 -3.78 1.54
CA GLU A 508 2.07 -4.63 0.35
C GLU A 508 2.54 -3.79 -0.85
N GLU A 509 3.55 -4.26 -1.58
CA GLU A 509 4.10 -3.51 -2.74
C GLU A 509 3.22 -3.64 -4.01
N THR A 510 2.26 -4.57 -4.06
CA THR A 510 1.36 -4.74 -5.23
C THR A 510 -0.06 -5.16 -4.84
N PRO A 511 -1.08 -4.31 -5.06
CA PRO A 511 -2.49 -4.70 -4.90
C PRO A 511 -2.92 -5.58 -6.09
N GLN A 512 -2.88 -6.91 -5.95
CA GLN A 512 -3.17 -7.83 -7.06
C GLN A 512 -4.67 -8.01 -7.36
N ASP A 513 -5.57 -7.60 -6.45
CA ASP A 513 -6.98 -8.04 -6.48
C ASP A 513 -8.05 -6.94 -6.66
N LEU A 514 -7.71 -5.77 -7.23
CA LEU A 514 -8.71 -4.70 -7.47
C LEU A 514 -9.73 -5.03 -8.57
N ILE A 515 -9.45 -6.00 -9.45
CA ILE A 515 -10.31 -6.29 -10.62
C ILE A 515 -11.56 -7.11 -10.24
N PHE A 516 -11.56 -7.78 -9.08
CA PHE A 516 -12.63 -8.70 -8.65
C PHE A 516 -13.85 -7.98 -8.03
N THR A 517 -13.74 -6.68 -7.73
CA THR A 517 -14.69 -5.98 -6.84
C THR A 517 -16.07 -5.73 -7.45
N SER A 518 -16.18 -5.65 -8.78
CA SER A 518 -17.44 -5.28 -9.45
C SER A 518 -18.38 -6.47 -9.71
N GLY A 519 -17.93 -7.72 -9.52
CA GLY A 519 -18.61 -8.91 -10.02
C GLY A 519 -18.70 -8.99 -11.56
N ARG A 520 -18.02 -8.07 -12.26
CA ARG A 520 -18.11 -7.89 -13.72
C ARG A 520 -16.76 -8.09 -14.40
N LYS A 521 -15.97 -9.05 -13.91
CA LYS A 521 -14.60 -9.30 -14.34
C LYS A 521 -14.45 -9.42 -15.86
N HIS A 522 -15.38 -10.14 -16.50
CA HIS A 522 -15.39 -10.31 -17.95
C HIS A 522 -15.68 -9.00 -18.69
N ASP A 523 -16.62 -8.20 -18.20
CA ASP A 523 -16.94 -6.89 -18.78
C ASP A 523 -15.78 -5.90 -18.61
N VAL A 524 -15.15 -5.86 -17.42
CA VAL A 524 -13.95 -5.03 -17.18
C VAL A 524 -12.84 -5.38 -18.15
N ARG A 525 -12.49 -6.68 -18.29
CA ARG A 525 -11.46 -7.13 -19.23
C ARG A 525 -11.80 -6.76 -20.67
N ARG A 526 -13.05 -6.93 -21.09
CA ARG A 526 -13.49 -6.55 -22.44
C ARG A 526 -13.37 -5.05 -22.67
N LEU A 527 -13.75 -4.23 -21.70
CA LEU A 527 -13.62 -2.78 -21.77
C LEU A 527 -12.16 -2.33 -21.79
N VAL A 528 -11.28 -2.91 -20.97
CA VAL A 528 -9.84 -2.63 -20.99
C VAL A 528 -9.23 -3.02 -22.34
N THR A 529 -9.53 -4.20 -22.88
CA THR A 529 -9.08 -4.63 -24.22
C THR A 529 -9.62 -3.74 -25.33
N ARG A 530 -10.87 -3.31 -25.23
CA ARG A 530 -11.45 -2.36 -26.20
C ARG A 530 -10.75 -1.02 -26.13
N LEU A 531 -10.49 -0.52 -24.93
CA LEU A 531 -9.76 0.74 -24.71
C LEU A 531 -8.27 0.62 -25.07
N SER A 532 -7.67 -0.56 -25.14
CA SER A 532 -6.28 -0.71 -25.60
C SER A 532 -6.11 -0.55 -27.10
N GLN A 533 -7.19 -0.71 -27.87
CA GLN A 533 -7.17 -0.66 -29.34
C GLN A 533 -7.36 0.78 -29.85
N ASP A 534 -6.48 1.25 -30.74
CA ASP A 534 -6.49 2.63 -31.25
C ASP A 534 -7.79 3.05 -31.94
N GLU A 535 -8.48 2.10 -32.58
CA GLU A 535 -9.72 2.37 -33.31
C GLU A 535 -10.92 2.70 -32.39
N TYR A 536 -10.81 2.44 -31.09
CA TYR A 536 -11.82 2.75 -30.08
C TYR A 536 -11.48 4.03 -29.32
N VAL A 537 -11.81 5.16 -29.93
CA VAL A 537 -11.72 6.51 -29.31
C VAL A 537 -12.90 6.82 -28.39
N LEU A 538 -14.05 6.18 -28.64
CA LEU A 538 -15.29 6.32 -27.87
C LEU A 538 -15.80 4.96 -27.41
N THR A 539 -16.37 4.89 -26.21
CA THR A 539 -17.15 3.74 -25.74
C THR A 539 -18.35 4.21 -24.95
N ILE A 540 -19.53 3.70 -25.27
CA ILE A 540 -20.80 4.07 -24.66
C ILE A 540 -21.35 2.84 -23.93
N VAL A 541 -21.20 2.83 -22.61
CA VAL A 541 -21.73 1.78 -21.74
C VAL A 541 -23.18 2.08 -21.42
N TYR A 542 -24.10 1.25 -21.90
CA TYR A 542 -25.54 1.47 -21.72
C TYR A 542 -26.29 0.21 -21.25
N GLY A 543 -27.44 0.42 -20.63
CA GLY A 543 -28.33 -0.64 -20.15
C GLY A 543 -29.36 -0.13 -19.14
N PRO A 544 -30.28 -0.99 -18.68
CA PRO A 544 -31.32 -0.63 -17.72
C PRO A 544 -30.78 -0.02 -16.40
N SER A 545 -31.65 0.64 -15.63
CA SER A 545 -31.27 1.10 -14.28
C SER A 545 -31.03 -0.09 -13.35
N GLY A 546 -30.03 0.01 -12.47
CA GLY A 546 -29.73 -1.05 -11.48
C GLY A 546 -28.91 -2.25 -11.99
N VAL A 547 -28.47 -2.26 -13.26
CA VAL A 547 -27.59 -3.32 -13.81
C VAL A 547 -26.11 -3.22 -13.41
N GLY A 548 -25.75 -2.22 -12.60
CA GLY A 548 -24.39 -2.08 -12.05
C GLY A 548 -23.40 -1.30 -12.92
N LYS A 549 -23.86 -0.41 -13.81
CA LYS A 549 -22.98 0.43 -14.66
C LYS A 549 -21.94 1.23 -13.86
N SER A 550 -22.39 2.00 -12.86
CA SER A 550 -21.47 2.76 -12.00
C SER A 550 -20.52 1.85 -11.23
N SER A 551 -21.00 0.72 -10.70
CA SER A 551 -20.13 -0.25 -10.00
C SER A 551 -19.09 -0.90 -10.92
N LEU A 552 -19.45 -1.22 -12.17
CA LEU A 552 -18.53 -1.71 -13.20
C LEU A 552 -17.41 -0.69 -13.46
N ILE A 553 -17.77 0.59 -13.53
CA ILE A 553 -16.83 1.67 -13.85
C ILE A 553 -15.94 1.99 -12.64
N GLU A 554 -16.56 2.38 -11.53
CA GLU A 554 -15.88 2.90 -10.34
C GLU A 554 -15.08 1.81 -9.61
N ALA A 555 -15.66 0.63 -9.39
CA ALA A 555 -15.00 -0.46 -8.66
C ALA A 555 -14.26 -1.46 -9.56
N GLY A 556 -14.35 -1.34 -10.88
CA GLY A 556 -13.75 -2.30 -11.83
C GLY A 556 -12.84 -1.64 -12.85
N LEU A 557 -13.43 -0.85 -13.75
CA LEU A 557 -12.72 -0.26 -14.89
C LEU A 557 -11.66 0.75 -14.46
N VAL A 558 -12.00 1.70 -13.58
CA VAL A 558 -11.07 2.75 -13.11
C VAL A 558 -9.83 2.11 -12.46
N PRO A 559 -9.94 1.23 -11.45
CA PRO A 559 -8.78 0.56 -10.86
C PRO A 559 -7.95 -0.26 -11.87
N ALA A 560 -8.63 -1.00 -12.76
CA ALA A 560 -7.95 -1.79 -13.78
C ALA A 560 -7.14 -0.93 -14.76
N LEU A 561 -7.61 0.29 -15.06
CA LEU A 561 -6.88 1.25 -15.87
C LEU A 561 -5.72 1.89 -15.09
N GLU A 562 -5.89 2.26 -13.82
CA GLU A 562 -4.82 2.86 -13.00
C GLU A 562 -3.62 1.94 -12.81
N GLN A 563 -3.87 0.65 -12.64
CA GLN A 563 -2.84 -0.39 -12.52
C GLN A 563 -2.29 -0.82 -13.88
N GLY A 564 -3.03 -0.57 -14.96
CA GLY A 564 -2.72 -1.02 -16.30
C GLY A 564 -1.70 -0.14 -17.03
N ARG A 565 -1.02 -0.76 -17.99
CA ARG A 565 -0.36 -0.04 -19.09
C ARG A 565 -1.10 -0.38 -20.38
N LEU A 566 -1.39 0.63 -21.19
CA LEU A 566 -1.82 0.40 -22.57
C LEU A 566 -0.58 0.50 -23.45
N GLU A 567 -0.20 -0.62 -24.05
CA GLU A 567 1.08 -0.82 -24.72
C GLU A 567 2.28 -0.59 -23.78
N THR A 568 2.95 0.55 -23.89
CA THR A 568 4.06 0.99 -23.02
C THR A 568 3.74 2.22 -22.19
N ARG A 569 2.51 2.76 -22.34
CA ARG A 569 2.08 4.02 -21.73
C ARG A 569 1.30 3.78 -20.45
N ARG A 570 1.54 4.64 -19.45
CA ARG A 570 0.72 4.67 -18.24
C ARG A 570 -0.65 5.26 -18.57
N VAL A 571 -1.71 4.63 -18.08
CA VAL A 571 -3.08 5.14 -18.23
C VAL A 571 -3.41 6.07 -17.08
N VAL A 572 -4.19 7.11 -17.36
CA VAL A 572 -4.76 8.02 -16.37
C VAL A 572 -6.28 8.08 -16.61
N PRO A 573 -7.07 7.31 -15.85
CA PRO A 573 -8.52 7.42 -15.91
C PRO A 573 -9.00 8.65 -15.14
N VAL A 574 -9.81 9.50 -15.78
CA VAL A 574 -10.38 10.71 -15.18
C VAL A 574 -11.88 10.50 -15.07
N TYR A 575 -12.35 10.28 -13.84
CA TYR A 575 -13.75 9.92 -13.55
C TYR A 575 -14.58 11.17 -13.18
N LEU A 576 -15.69 11.37 -13.89
CA LEU A 576 -16.64 12.47 -13.67
C LEU A 576 -18.07 11.96 -13.53
N ARG A 577 -18.82 12.62 -12.64
CA ARG A 577 -20.23 12.29 -12.37
C ARG A 577 -21.12 13.50 -12.07
N HIS A 578 -20.55 14.63 -11.67
CA HIS A 578 -21.30 15.86 -11.38
C HIS A 578 -21.19 16.84 -12.54
N TYR A 579 -22.34 17.22 -13.10
CA TYR A 579 -22.38 17.98 -14.36
C TYR A 579 -22.56 19.49 -14.20
N ARG A 580 -22.98 19.97 -13.01
CA ARG A 580 -23.22 21.42 -12.76
C ARG A 580 -22.02 22.29 -13.10
N ASN A 581 -20.83 21.86 -12.70
CA ASN A 581 -19.56 22.50 -13.00
C ASN A 581 -18.55 21.45 -13.52
N TRP A 582 -18.94 20.70 -14.55
CA TRP A 582 -18.12 19.59 -15.07
C TRP A 582 -16.72 20.04 -15.53
N LEU A 583 -16.56 21.28 -15.99
CA LEU A 583 -15.24 21.83 -16.35
C LEU A 583 -14.33 22.00 -15.13
N GLY A 584 -14.84 22.56 -14.02
CA GLY A 584 -14.07 22.69 -12.79
C GLY A 584 -13.75 21.34 -12.14
N GLU A 585 -14.69 20.39 -12.16
CA GLU A 585 -14.47 19.02 -11.70
C GLU A 585 -13.42 18.29 -12.55
N LEU A 586 -13.44 18.49 -13.88
CA LEU A 586 -12.43 17.96 -14.79
C LEU A 586 -11.04 18.52 -14.47
N GLU A 587 -10.92 19.84 -14.32
CA GLU A 587 -9.65 20.49 -13.97
C GLU A 587 -9.11 19.96 -12.63
N LYS A 588 -9.97 19.85 -11.62
CA LYS A 588 -9.60 19.31 -10.31
C LYS A 588 -9.10 17.87 -10.39
N ALA A 589 -9.87 16.98 -11.03
CA ALA A 589 -9.50 15.58 -11.18
C ALA A 589 -8.16 15.41 -11.92
N LEU A 590 -7.93 16.22 -12.95
CA LEU A 590 -6.67 16.24 -13.70
C LEU A 590 -5.48 16.73 -12.86
N VAL A 591 -5.69 17.72 -11.97
CA VAL A 591 -4.65 18.22 -11.05
C VAL A 591 -4.33 17.22 -9.95
N ASP A 592 -5.33 16.51 -9.40
CA ASP A 592 -5.10 15.53 -8.35
C ASP A 592 -4.23 14.35 -8.84
N HIS A 593 -4.33 13.97 -10.12
CA HIS A 593 -3.41 12.99 -10.75
C HIS A 593 -1.97 13.50 -10.99
N LEU A 594 -1.67 14.78 -10.71
CA LEU A 594 -0.31 15.34 -10.77
C LEU A 594 0.42 15.34 -9.41
N LYS A 595 -0.30 15.20 -8.29
CA LYS A 595 0.32 15.18 -6.96
C LYS A 595 1.03 13.83 -6.75
N PRO A 596 2.26 13.81 -6.18
CA PRO A 596 2.88 12.54 -5.77
C PRO A 596 1.99 11.84 -4.72
N PRO A 597 2.06 10.49 -4.60
CA PRO A 597 1.18 9.70 -3.75
C PRO A 597 1.09 10.13 -2.27
N GLN A 598 2.09 10.88 -1.78
CA GLN A 598 2.23 11.29 -0.39
C GLN A 598 1.58 12.64 -0.03
N ALA A 599 0.90 13.31 -0.96
CA ALA A 599 0.33 14.66 -0.74
C ALA A 599 -1.19 14.74 -0.99
N GLN A 600 -1.93 13.67 -0.72
CA GLN A 600 -3.39 13.65 -0.91
C GLN A 600 -4.18 14.29 0.24
N ASP A 601 -3.57 14.56 1.40
CA ASP A 601 -4.34 14.83 2.63
C ASP A 601 -4.50 16.29 3.06
N LEU A 602 -4.04 17.29 2.28
CA LEU A 602 -4.19 18.68 2.68
C LEU A 602 -4.61 19.58 1.50
N SER A 603 -5.90 19.59 1.19
CA SER A 603 -6.49 20.77 0.56
C SER A 603 -7.92 21.00 1.02
N VAL A 604 -8.05 21.91 1.99
CA VAL A 604 -9.28 22.65 2.28
C VAL A 604 -9.62 23.51 1.06
N ILE A 605 -10.83 23.35 0.53
CA ILE A 605 -11.36 24.17 -0.58
C ILE A 605 -11.67 25.57 -0.04
N PRO A 606 -11.12 26.67 -0.59
CA PRO A 606 -11.65 28.00 -0.32
C PRO A 606 -13.01 28.13 -1.02
N THR A 607 -14.08 28.20 -0.23
CA THR A 607 -15.42 28.55 -0.73
C THR A 607 -15.51 30.07 -0.84
N GLY A 608 -15.20 30.60 -2.02
CA GLY A 608 -15.42 31.99 -2.39
C GLY A 608 -15.84 32.10 -3.85
N PRO A 609 -16.73 33.04 -4.23
CA PRO A 609 -17.10 33.26 -5.61
C PRO A 609 -15.91 33.88 -6.38
N GLU A 610 -15.39 33.17 -7.39
CA GLU A 610 -14.32 33.67 -8.25
C GLU A 610 -14.81 34.83 -9.15
N PRO A 611 -13.99 35.89 -9.34
CA PRO A 611 -14.26 36.94 -10.31
C PRO A 611 -13.94 36.49 -11.74
N ALA A 612 -14.66 37.04 -12.72
CA ALA A 612 -14.51 36.70 -14.14
C ALA A 612 -13.05 36.93 -14.65
N PRO A 613 -12.51 36.04 -15.52
CA PRO A 613 -11.13 36.13 -15.97
C PRO A 613 -10.90 37.34 -16.90
N PRO A 614 -9.74 37.99 -16.84
CA PRO A 614 -9.39 39.12 -17.70
C PRO A 614 -9.15 38.70 -19.17
N VAL A 615 -9.39 39.63 -20.08
CA VAL A 615 -9.30 39.46 -21.54
C VAL A 615 -7.88 39.06 -21.95
N GLY A 616 -7.73 37.88 -22.58
CA GLY A 616 -6.47 37.37 -23.13
C GLY A 616 -6.00 36.01 -22.59
N GLN A 617 -6.63 35.48 -21.53
CA GLN A 617 -6.39 34.11 -21.08
C GLN A 617 -7.27 33.11 -21.85
N PRO A 618 -6.79 31.87 -22.12
CA PRO A 618 -7.63 30.82 -22.69
C PRO A 618 -8.85 30.57 -21.79
N SER A 619 -10.02 30.41 -22.41
CA SER A 619 -11.24 29.99 -21.73
C SER A 619 -10.97 28.73 -20.90
N GLN A 620 -11.74 28.47 -19.84
CA GLN A 620 -11.62 27.24 -19.02
C GLN A 620 -11.58 25.97 -19.91
N MET A 621 -12.39 25.94 -20.96
CA MET A 621 -12.39 24.90 -21.98
C MET A 621 -11.05 24.79 -22.74
N GLY A 622 -10.45 25.92 -23.13
CA GLY A 622 -9.12 25.97 -23.75
C GLY A 622 -8.00 25.50 -22.81
N ARG A 623 -8.12 25.76 -21.50
CA ARG A 623 -7.18 25.24 -20.48
C ARG A 623 -7.29 23.72 -20.39
N GLY A 624 -8.49 23.17 -20.25
CA GLY A 624 -8.71 21.72 -20.18
C GLY A 624 -8.13 20.98 -21.40
N VAL A 625 -8.41 21.46 -22.62
CA VAL A 625 -7.87 20.90 -23.87
C VAL A 625 -6.34 21.01 -23.94
N SER A 626 -5.77 22.16 -23.55
CA SER A 626 -4.31 22.34 -23.54
C SER A 626 -3.61 21.42 -22.53
N PHE A 627 -4.24 21.16 -21.39
CA PHE A 627 -3.75 20.27 -20.36
C PHE A 627 -3.74 18.81 -20.84
N LEU A 628 -4.84 18.34 -21.45
CA LEU A 628 -4.91 16.99 -22.02
C LEU A 628 -3.77 16.77 -23.03
N ARG A 629 -3.53 17.75 -23.90
CA ARG A 629 -2.42 17.73 -24.86
C ARG A 629 -1.04 17.67 -24.19
N GLN A 630 -0.85 18.35 -23.06
CA GLN A 630 0.40 18.29 -22.31
C GLN A 630 0.64 16.90 -21.69
N GLN A 631 -0.41 16.24 -21.19
CA GLN A 631 -0.27 14.91 -20.57
C GLN A 631 0.04 13.82 -21.60
N THR A 632 -0.57 13.87 -22.78
CA THR A 632 -0.30 12.88 -23.85
C THR A 632 1.14 12.97 -24.38
N GLN A 633 1.78 14.15 -24.31
CA GLN A 633 3.21 14.34 -24.61
C GLN A 633 4.14 13.69 -23.56
N ARG A 634 3.67 13.41 -22.34
CA ARG A 634 4.44 12.75 -21.27
C ARG A 634 4.30 11.23 -21.27
N ASN A 635 4.06 10.63 -22.45
CA ASN A 635 3.90 9.19 -22.65
C ASN A 635 2.75 8.55 -21.83
N ARG A 636 1.62 9.26 -21.73
CA ARG A 636 0.40 8.81 -21.02
C ARG A 636 -0.78 8.64 -21.97
N VAL A 637 -1.71 7.76 -21.61
CA VAL A 637 -3.04 7.64 -22.24
C VAL A 637 -4.07 8.17 -21.26
N ILE A 638 -4.90 9.12 -21.68
CA ILE A 638 -5.96 9.69 -20.84
C ILE A 638 -7.29 9.04 -21.21
N VAL A 639 -8.01 8.52 -20.22
CA VAL A 639 -9.36 7.95 -20.41
C VAL A 639 -10.35 8.82 -19.64
N LEU A 640 -11.12 9.65 -20.34
CA LEU A 640 -12.18 10.47 -19.75
C LEU A 640 -13.45 9.64 -19.57
N ILE A 641 -13.94 9.52 -18.34
CA ILE A 641 -15.08 8.67 -18.01
C ILE A 641 -16.19 9.54 -17.44
N PHE A 642 -17.31 9.62 -18.16
CA PHE A 642 -18.51 10.34 -17.76
C PHE A 642 -19.60 9.34 -17.35
N ASP A 643 -19.80 9.17 -16.04
CA ASP A 643 -20.78 8.25 -15.48
C ASP A 643 -22.12 8.93 -15.19
N GLN A 644 -23.22 8.19 -15.29
CA GLN A 644 -24.60 8.71 -15.21
C GLN A 644 -24.83 9.93 -16.10
N PHE A 645 -24.38 9.86 -17.36
CA PHE A 645 -24.44 10.96 -18.30
C PHE A 645 -25.89 11.43 -18.58
N GLU A 646 -26.92 10.67 -18.22
CA GLU A 646 -28.29 11.18 -18.22
C GLU A 646 -28.49 12.45 -17.36
N GLU A 647 -27.74 12.61 -16.27
CA GLU A 647 -27.79 13.78 -15.38
C GLU A 647 -27.38 15.08 -16.10
N PHE A 648 -26.49 14.98 -17.09
CA PHE A 648 -26.11 16.11 -17.92
C PHE A 648 -27.32 16.71 -18.65
N PHE A 649 -28.25 15.87 -19.13
CA PHE A 649 -29.44 16.35 -19.82
C PHE A 649 -30.46 17.00 -18.87
N PHE A 650 -30.49 16.57 -17.59
CA PHE A 650 -31.35 17.17 -16.57
C PHE A 650 -30.86 18.54 -16.12
N GLU A 651 -29.55 18.68 -15.94
CA GLU A 651 -28.90 19.93 -15.52
C GLU A 651 -28.93 20.96 -16.65
N PHE A 652 -28.53 20.57 -17.86
CA PHE A 652 -28.52 21.46 -19.01
C PHE A 652 -29.75 21.23 -19.88
N LYS A 653 -30.83 21.96 -19.63
CA LYS A 653 -32.09 21.81 -20.40
C LYS A 653 -32.05 22.44 -21.80
N GLN A 654 -31.20 23.44 -22.01
CA GLN A 654 -31.12 24.19 -23.26
C GLN A 654 -30.04 23.62 -24.21
N PRO A 655 -30.35 23.36 -25.49
CA PRO A 655 -29.37 22.84 -26.46
C PRO A 655 -28.10 23.70 -26.60
N ALA A 656 -28.23 25.03 -26.49
CA ALA A 656 -27.10 25.96 -26.55
C ALA A 656 -26.06 25.72 -25.43
N ALA A 657 -26.52 25.38 -24.22
CA ALA A 657 -25.63 25.06 -23.10
C ALA A 657 -24.97 23.68 -23.29
N ARG A 658 -25.68 22.71 -23.89
CA ARG A 658 -25.14 21.37 -24.18
C ARG A 658 -24.06 21.38 -25.26
N ARG A 659 -24.19 22.29 -26.24
CA ARG A 659 -23.23 22.44 -27.34
C ARG A 659 -21.79 22.63 -26.86
N ILE A 660 -21.59 23.34 -25.73
CA ILE A 660 -20.26 23.52 -25.14
C ILE A 660 -19.60 22.17 -24.83
N PHE A 661 -20.34 21.23 -24.24
CA PHE A 661 -19.83 19.88 -23.98
C PHE A 661 -19.60 19.10 -25.26
N TYR A 662 -20.48 19.22 -26.26
CA TYR A 662 -20.31 18.50 -27.53
C TYR A 662 -19.10 18.97 -28.34
N ASP A 663 -18.83 20.28 -28.34
CA ASP A 663 -17.62 20.85 -28.91
C ASP A 663 -16.37 20.32 -28.18
N PHE A 664 -16.40 20.20 -26.84
CA PHE A 664 -15.33 19.58 -26.06
C PHE A 664 -15.15 18.09 -26.40
N LEU A 665 -16.24 17.33 -26.47
CA LEU A 665 -16.22 15.91 -26.82
C LEU A 665 -15.60 15.69 -28.20
N ARG A 666 -15.98 16.49 -29.20
CA ARG A 666 -15.36 16.48 -30.54
C ARG A 666 -13.85 16.65 -30.44
N ASP A 667 -13.41 17.70 -29.75
CA ASP A 667 -11.99 18.02 -29.65
C ASP A 667 -11.22 16.89 -28.96
N CYS A 668 -11.78 16.26 -27.92
CA CYS A 668 -11.19 15.10 -27.25
C CYS A 668 -11.06 13.87 -28.15
N LEU A 669 -12.11 13.53 -28.92
CA LEU A 669 -12.10 12.36 -29.80
C LEU A 669 -11.10 12.47 -30.95
N GLN A 670 -10.72 13.70 -31.34
CA GLN A 670 -9.69 13.96 -32.35
C GLN A 670 -8.26 13.95 -31.78
N MET A 671 -8.08 13.88 -30.46
CA MET A 671 -6.75 13.88 -29.84
C MET A 671 -6.16 12.48 -29.76
N PRO A 672 -4.91 12.28 -30.24
CA PRO A 672 -4.19 11.02 -30.02
C PRO A 672 -4.03 10.71 -28.53
N TYR A 673 -4.19 9.44 -28.15
CA TYR A 673 -4.04 8.95 -26.78
C TYR A 673 -5.05 9.53 -25.77
N VAL A 674 -6.14 10.15 -26.23
CA VAL A 674 -7.31 10.49 -25.42
C VAL A 674 -8.46 9.57 -25.84
N LYS A 675 -9.09 8.94 -24.86
CA LYS A 675 -10.24 8.04 -25.05
C LYS A 675 -11.39 8.51 -24.17
N VAL A 676 -12.62 8.33 -24.63
CA VAL A 676 -13.83 8.76 -23.91
C VAL A 676 -14.74 7.58 -23.64
N VAL A 677 -15.21 7.46 -22.40
CA VAL A 677 -16.23 6.53 -21.96
C VAL A 677 -17.45 7.31 -21.48
N LEU A 678 -18.61 7.07 -22.09
CA LEU A 678 -19.90 7.60 -21.62
C LEU A 678 -20.70 6.45 -21.01
N SER A 679 -21.23 6.64 -19.81
CA SER A 679 -22.19 5.69 -19.23
C SER A 679 -23.55 6.34 -19.06
N LEU A 680 -24.58 5.70 -19.60
CA LEU A 680 -25.95 6.21 -19.50
C LEU A 680 -26.98 5.09 -19.51
N ARG A 681 -28.20 5.42 -19.09
CA ARG A 681 -29.33 4.49 -19.19
C ARG A 681 -29.78 4.31 -20.64
N GLU A 682 -30.29 3.13 -20.97
CA GLU A 682 -30.76 2.79 -22.32
C GLU A 682 -31.88 3.73 -22.82
N ASP A 683 -32.76 4.19 -21.93
CA ASP A 683 -33.85 5.11 -22.24
C ASP A 683 -33.37 6.53 -22.59
N TYR A 684 -32.11 6.86 -22.29
CA TYR A 684 -31.50 8.17 -22.59
C TYR A 684 -30.54 8.14 -23.78
N ILE A 685 -30.29 6.97 -24.38
CA ILE A 685 -29.30 6.84 -25.46
C ILE A 685 -29.62 7.71 -26.69
N HIS A 686 -30.91 7.90 -26.98
CA HIS A 686 -31.37 8.69 -28.12
C HIS A 686 -31.02 10.18 -28.00
N PHE A 687 -30.77 10.70 -26.80
CA PHE A 687 -30.32 12.09 -26.62
C PHE A 687 -28.92 12.34 -27.18
N LEU A 688 -28.09 11.29 -27.32
CA LEU A 688 -26.76 11.43 -27.93
C LEU A 688 -26.82 11.80 -29.42
N LEU A 689 -27.94 11.53 -30.10
CA LEU A 689 -28.15 11.99 -31.49
C LEU A 689 -28.23 13.53 -31.61
N GLU A 690 -28.35 14.25 -30.50
CA GLU A 690 -28.20 15.71 -30.47
C GLU A 690 -26.75 16.12 -30.77
N CYS A 691 -25.75 15.31 -30.36
CA CYS A 691 -24.34 15.54 -30.66
C CYS A 691 -24.08 15.58 -32.17
N ASP A 692 -24.57 14.57 -32.90
CA ASP A 692 -24.41 14.45 -34.37
C ASP A 692 -25.12 15.58 -35.13
N ARG A 693 -26.17 16.17 -34.53
CA ARG A 693 -26.95 17.26 -35.15
C ARG A 693 -26.35 18.63 -34.92
N LEU A 694 -25.70 18.84 -33.78
CA LEU A 694 -25.17 20.15 -33.36
C LEU A 694 -23.67 20.31 -33.61
N THR A 695 -22.97 19.22 -33.89
CA THR A 695 -21.50 19.15 -33.98
C THR A 695 -21.05 18.12 -35.00
N THR A 696 -19.90 18.36 -35.61
CA THR A 696 -19.29 17.45 -36.59
C THR A 696 -18.27 16.54 -35.90
N LEU A 697 -18.61 15.26 -35.77
CA LEU A 697 -17.83 14.17 -35.19
C LEU A 697 -17.28 13.24 -36.29
N ASP A 698 -16.50 13.78 -37.23
CA ASP A 698 -16.00 13.03 -38.41
C ASP A 698 -15.18 11.78 -38.06
N ILE A 699 -14.46 11.80 -36.93
CA ILE A 699 -13.65 10.67 -36.46
C ILE A 699 -14.48 9.42 -36.11
N ILE A 700 -15.78 9.59 -35.92
CA ILE A 700 -16.76 8.50 -35.68
C ILE A 700 -17.86 8.48 -36.74
N ASP A 701 -17.60 9.03 -37.93
CA ASP A 701 -18.53 9.09 -39.07
C ASP A 701 -19.88 9.78 -38.77
N ASN A 702 -19.91 10.70 -37.77
CA ASN A 702 -21.15 11.33 -37.29
C ASN A 702 -22.26 10.31 -36.94
N ASN A 703 -21.87 9.13 -36.48
CA ASN A 703 -22.78 8.05 -36.08
C ASN A 703 -22.42 7.58 -34.68
N ILE A 704 -22.74 8.40 -33.68
CA ILE A 704 -22.40 8.11 -32.27
C ILE A 704 -23.06 6.83 -31.74
N LEU A 705 -24.14 6.35 -32.39
CA LEU A 705 -24.86 5.14 -32.02
C LEU A 705 -24.46 3.90 -32.83
N ASP A 706 -23.35 3.94 -33.58
CA ASP A 706 -22.83 2.75 -34.24
C ASP A 706 -22.55 1.62 -33.22
N LYS A 707 -22.81 0.37 -33.61
CA LYS A 707 -22.50 -0.81 -32.77
C LYS A 707 -21.04 -0.84 -32.33
N LYS A 708 -20.14 -0.27 -33.13
CA LYS A 708 -18.72 -0.07 -32.79
C LYS A 708 -18.48 0.78 -31.55
N TRP A 709 -19.38 1.71 -31.19
CA TRP A 709 -19.22 2.59 -30.02
C TRP A 709 -20.04 2.10 -28.82
N LEU A 710 -21.08 1.30 -29.06
CA LEU A 710 -21.97 0.80 -28.02
C LEU A 710 -21.40 -0.41 -27.27
N TYR A 711 -21.62 -0.46 -25.96
CA TYR A 711 -21.36 -1.60 -25.08
C TYR A 711 -22.57 -1.82 -24.18
N TYR A 712 -23.34 -2.88 -24.44
CA TYR A 712 -24.52 -3.21 -23.65
C TYR A 712 -24.13 -3.93 -22.36
N LEU A 713 -24.72 -3.51 -21.24
CA LEU A 713 -24.59 -4.14 -19.93
C LEU A 713 -25.97 -4.64 -19.46
N GLY A 714 -26.17 -5.96 -19.50
CA GLY A 714 -27.41 -6.63 -19.11
C GLY A 714 -27.41 -7.16 -17.67
N ASN A 715 -28.41 -7.98 -17.31
CA ASN A 715 -28.45 -8.69 -16.02
C ASN A 715 -27.40 -9.83 -15.96
N PHE A 716 -27.29 -10.48 -14.80
CA PHE A 716 -26.43 -11.66 -14.67
C PHE A 716 -27.16 -12.93 -15.11
N THR A 717 -26.43 -13.84 -15.74
CA THR A 717 -26.87 -15.23 -15.87
C THR A 717 -26.81 -15.94 -14.51
N LEU A 718 -27.46 -17.09 -14.36
CA LEU A 718 -27.40 -17.85 -13.10
C LEU A 718 -25.96 -18.26 -12.76
N GLU A 719 -25.17 -18.68 -13.76
CA GLU A 719 -23.78 -19.06 -13.60
C GLU A 719 -22.91 -17.86 -13.19
N ASP A 720 -23.06 -16.72 -13.88
CA ASP A 720 -22.38 -15.48 -13.50
C ASP A 720 -22.77 -15.04 -12.08
N THR A 721 -24.04 -15.19 -11.70
CA THR A 721 -24.51 -14.80 -10.36
C THR A 721 -23.84 -15.64 -9.28
N LYS A 722 -23.72 -16.96 -9.49
CA LYS A 722 -23.00 -17.85 -8.55
C LYS A 722 -21.54 -17.45 -8.41
N ALA A 723 -20.86 -17.19 -9.53
CA ALA A 723 -19.47 -16.73 -9.54
C ALA A 723 -19.31 -15.38 -8.83
N VAL A 724 -20.23 -14.43 -9.07
CA VAL A 724 -20.24 -13.12 -8.40
C VAL A 724 -20.40 -13.26 -6.89
N ILE A 725 -21.31 -14.13 -6.43
CA ILE A 725 -21.48 -14.37 -5.00
C ILE A 725 -20.19 -14.92 -4.41
N GLN A 726 -19.58 -15.94 -5.02
CA GLN A 726 -18.32 -16.52 -4.57
C GLN A 726 -17.17 -15.49 -4.53
N ASP A 727 -17.02 -14.67 -5.57
CA ASP A 727 -16.01 -13.61 -5.65
C ASP A 727 -16.22 -12.54 -4.55
N LEU A 728 -17.48 -12.17 -4.27
CA LEU A 728 -17.81 -11.16 -3.26
C LEU A 728 -17.70 -11.70 -1.82
N THR A 729 -18.05 -12.96 -1.58
CA THR A 729 -18.05 -13.55 -0.24
C THR A 729 -16.72 -14.18 0.15
N GLY A 730 -15.95 -14.70 -0.83
CA GLY A 730 -14.66 -15.36 -0.64
C GLY A 730 -13.65 -14.60 0.22
N PRO A 731 -13.43 -13.28 0.05
CA PRO A 731 -12.50 -12.52 0.88
C PRO A 731 -13.09 -12.08 2.23
N THR A 732 -14.35 -12.40 2.53
CA THR A 732 -15.08 -11.93 3.72
C THR A 732 -15.32 -13.06 4.73
N PRO A 733 -15.67 -12.74 5.99
CA PRO A 733 -16.08 -13.75 6.98
C PRO A 733 -17.40 -14.45 6.66
N TYR A 734 -18.22 -13.91 5.76
CA TYR A 734 -19.52 -14.47 5.44
C TYR A 734 -19.36 -15.61 4.42
N THR A 735 -19.53 -16.85 4.88
CA THR A 735 -19.32 -18.07 4.10
C THR A 735 -20.64 -18.83 3.91
N PRO A 736 -21.50 -18.44 2.95
CA PRO A 736 -22.74 -19.16 2.68
C PRO A 736 -22.43 -20.52 2.03
N GLU A 737 -23.22 -21.53 2.39
CA GLU A 737 -23.10 -22.87 1.81
C GLU A 737 -23.42 -22.84 0.31
N PRO A 738 -22.72 -23.64 -0.53
CA PRO A 738 -22.96 -23.67 -1.97
C PRO A 738 -24.42 -23.94 -2.34
N GLU A 739 -25.07 -24.84 -1.61
CA GLU A 739 -26.48 -25.21 -1.79
C GLU A 739 -27.43 -24.04 -1.52
N MET A 740 -27.14 -23.23 -0.50
CA MET A 740 -27.91 -22.02 -0.20
C MET A 740 -27.74 -20.99 -1.32
N VAL A 741 -26.52 -20.83 -1.84
CA VAL A 741 -26.26 -19.95 -2.98
C VAL A 741 -27.07 -20.39 -4.19
N GLU A 742 -27.18 -21.69 -4.47
CA GLU A 742 -28.00 -22.18 -5.59
C GLU A 742 -29.48 -21.80 -5.42
N GLN A 743 -30.02 -21.98 -4.21
CA GLN A 743 -31.40 -21.67 -3.90
C GLN A 743 -31.68 -20.16 -4.02
N VAL A 744 -30.82 -19.32 -3.44
CA VAL A 744 -30.94 -17.84 -3.52
C VAL A 744 -30.88 -17.38 -4.98
N VAL A 745 -29.97 -17.95 -5.78
CA VAL A 745 -29.86 -17.61 -7.22
C VAL A 745 -31.12 -18.00 -7.98
N ALA A 746 -31.70 -19.17 -7.69
CA ALA A 746 -32.95 -19.62 -8.29
C ALA A 746 -34.12 -18.66 -7.95
N ASP A 747 -34.24 -18.26 -6.69
CA ASP A 747 -35.27 -17.32 -6.23
C ASP A 747 -35.08 -15.93 -6.84
N LEU A 748 -33.83 -15.46 -6.94
CA LEU A 748 -33.51 -14.18 -7.57
C LEU A 748 -33.90 -14.15 -9.05
N ALA A 749 -33.71 -15.27 -9.75
CA ALA A 749 -34.01 -15.42 -11.18
C ALA A 749 -35.50 -15.71 -11.47
N ALA A 750 -36.33 -15.93 -10.45
CA ALA A 750 -37.74 -16.28 -10.60
C ALA A 750 -38.48 -15.28 -11.51
N GLY A 751 -39.03 -15.79 -12.61
CA GLY A 751 -39.81 -15.04 -13.60
C GLY A 751 -39.05 -14.60 -14.86
N ALA A 752 -37.80 -14.13 -14.74
CA ALA A 752 -37.04 -13.57 -15.87
C ALA A 752 -35.91 -14.47 -16.40
N GLY A 753 -35.48 -15.48 -15.63
CA GLY A 753 -34.35 -16.35 -15.99
C GLY A 753 -32.98 -15.68 -15.88
N GLU A 754 -32.94 -14.43 -15.42
CA GLU A 754 -31.73 -13.64 -15.18
C GLU A 754 -31.84 -12.94 -13.82
N VAL A 755 -30.71 -12.57 -13.23
CA VAL A 755 -30.65 -11.93 -11.91
C VAL A 755 -30.26 -10.45 -12.05
N ARG A 756 -31.10 -9.58 -11.50
CA ARG A 756 -30.82 -8.14 -11.44
C ARG A 756 -29.73 -7.85 -10.39
N PRO A 757 -28.62 -7.19 -10.77
CA PRO A 757 -27.52 -6.89 -9.85
C PRO A 757 -27.94 -6.11 -8.58
N ILE A 758 -28.87 -5.15 -8.70
CA ILE A 758 -29.38 -4.41 -7.54
C ILE A 758 -30.19 -5.30 -6.58
N GLU A 759 -30.96 -6.26 -7.09
CA GLU A 759 -31.70 -7.20 -6.24
C GLU A 759 -30.74 -8.15 -5.53
N LEU A 760 -29.72 -8.64 -6.24
CA LEU A 760 -28.64 -9.44 -5.65
C LEU A 760 -27.96 -8.69 -4.49
N GLN A 761 -27.60 -7.42 -4.67
CA GLN A 761 -26.95 -6.64 -3.62
C GLN A 761 -27.86 -6.41 -2.41
N ILE A 762 -29.15 -6.13 -2.62
CA ILE A 762 -30.12 -5.92 -1.53
C ILE A 762 -30.35 -7.22 -0.75
N VAL A 763 -30.65 -8.31 -1.45
CA VAL A 763 -30.90 -9.61 -0.83
C VAL A 763 -29.64 -10.11 -0.14
N GLY A 764 -28.48 -10.08 -0.82
CA GLY A 764 -27.20 -10.48 -0.24
C GLY A 764 -26.81 -9.69 1.01
N ALA A 765 -27.05 -8.37 1.03
CA ALA A 765 -26.78 -7.55 2.22
C ALA A 765 -27.68 -7.93 3.40
N GLN A 766 -28.94 -8.30 3.14
CA GLN A 766 -29.85 -8.76 4.19
C GLN A 766 -29.49 -10.18 4.67
N LEU A 767 -29.19 -11.11 3.76
CA LEU A 767 -28.71 -12.45 4.14
C LEU A 767 -27.49 -12.35 5.08
N GLN A 768 -26.53 -11.49 4.74
CA GLN A 768 -25.35 -11.25 5.57
C GLN A 768 -25.68 -10.55 6.90
N THR A 769 -26.63 -9.63 6.92
CA THR A 769 -27.07 -8.93 8.15
C THR A 769 -27.78 -9.88 9.12
N GLU A 770 -28.53 -10.82 8.59
CA GLU A 770 -29.27 -11.83 9.37
C GLU A 770 -28.43 -13.07 9.72
N GLY A 771 -27.20 -13.18 9.19
CA GLY A 771 -26.32 -14.33 9.41
C GLY A 771 -26.82 -15.63 8.77
N LEU A 772 -27.60 -15.54 7.68
CA LEU A 772 -28.15 -16.70 7.00
C LEU A 772 -27.08 -17.33 6.10
N THR A 773 -26.60 -18.53 6.45
CA THR A 773 -25.54 -19.22 5.69
C THR A 773 -25.94 -20.61 5.18
N ALA A 774 -27.06 -21.18 5.66
CA ALA A 774 -27.51 -22.53 5.33
C ALA A 774 -28.89 -22.54 4.64
N PRO A 775 -29.19 -23.54 3.77
CA PRO A 775 -30.45 -23.63 3.04
C PRO A 775 -31.68 -23.68 3.95
N GLN A 776 -31.60 -24.46 5.03
CA GLN A 776 -32.72 -24.62 5.96
C GLN A 776 -33.02 -23.30 6.70
N ALA A 777 -31.97 -22.60 7.15
CA ALA A 777 -32.13 -21.29 7.78
C ALA A 777 -32.76 -20.28 6.82
N TYR A 778 -32.42 -20.31 5.53
CA TYR A 778 -33.03 -19.46 4.51
C TYR A 778 -34.51 -19.81 4.27
N HIS A 779 -34.86 -21.09 4.20
CA HIS A 779 -36.24 -21.54 3.99
C HIS A 779 -37.15 -21.20 5.19
N ASP A 780 -36.64 -21.37 6.41
CA ASP A 780 -37.38 -21.14 7.64
C ASP A 780 -37.39 -19.65 8.06
N TRP A 781 -36.73 -18.76 7.31
CA TRP A 781 -36.63 -17.34 7.64
C TRP A 781 -37.87 -16.55 7.21
N GLY A 782 -38.53 -15.93 8.18
CA GLY A 782 -39.67 -15.05 7.96
C GLY A 782 -41.02 -15.78 7.90
N ASP A 783 -41.98 -15.21 7.19
CA ASP A 783 -43.33 -15.77 7.05
C ASP A 783 -43.33 -16.90 5.99
N PRO A 784 -43.69 -18.14 6.33
CA PRO A 784 -43.69 -19.28 5.40
C PRO A 784 -44.69 -19.15 4.25
N THR A 785 -45.60 -18.16 4.29
CA THR A 785 -46.59 -17.90 3.24
C THR A 785 -46.09 -16.99 2.12
N LEU A 786 -44.94 -16.34 2.30
CA LEU A 786 -44.34 -15.44 1.31
C LEU A 786 -42.95 -15.92 0.88
N PRO A 787 -42.52 -15.67 -0.36
CA PRO A 787 -41.17 -16.02 -0.79
C PRO A 787 -40.11 -15.28 0.06
N THR A 788 -39.12 -16.02 0.59
CA THR A 788 -38.05 -15.46 1.44
C THR A 788 -37.36 -14.26 0.80
N LYS A 789 -37.10 -14.31 -0.52
CA LYS A 789 -36.58 -13.18 -1.30
C LYS A 789 -37.39 -11.89 -1.09
N GLU A 790 -38.72 -11.98 -1.19
CA GLU A 790 -39.60 -10.81 -1.09
C GLU A 790 -39.59 -10.23 0.33
N LEU A 791 -39.59 -11.11 1.35
CA LEU A 791 -39.48 -10.71 2.75
C LEU A 791 -38.16 -10.00 3.04
N LEU A 792 -37.03 -10.48 2.52
CA LEU A 792 -35.72 -9.84 2.66
C LEU A 792 -35.72 -8.44 2.01
N VAL A 793 -36.30 -8.31 0.81
CA VAL A 793 -36.44 -7.01 0.15
C VAL A 793 -37.35 -6.07 0.95
N GLN A 794 -38.49 -6.56 1.44
CA GLN A 794 -39.41 -5.78 2.28
C GLN A 794 -38.74 -5.31 3.57
N LYS A 795 -37.96 -6.15 4.23
CA LYS A 795 -37.19 -5.77 5.42
C LYS A 795 -36.19 -4.64 5.10
N TYR A 796 -35.43 -4.78 4.02
CA TYR A 796 -34.53 -3.73 3.54
C TYR A 796 -35.26 -2.40 3.27
N LEU A 797 -36.44 -2.46 2.65
CA LEU A 797 -37.25 -1.28 2.39
C LEU A 797 -37.89 -0.69 3.65
N THR A 798 -38.21 -1.49 4.66
CA THR A 798 -38.81 -1.04 5.93
C THR A 798 -37.78 -0.35 6.82
N GLU A 799 -36.54 -0.83 6.82
CA GLU A 799 -35.39 -0.15 7.42
C GLU A 799 -35.02 1.16 6.70
N ARG A 800 -35.39 1.27 5.42
CA ARG A 800 -35.29 2.51 4.65
C ARG A 800 -36.47 3.46 4.90
N SER A 801 -37.68 2.92 5.07
CA SER A 801 -38.90 3.70 5.27
C SER A 801 -39.07 4.22 6.69
N SER A 802 -38.45 3.60 7.70
CA SER A 802 -38.30 4.20 9.03
C SER A 802 -37.48 5.51 9.01
N GLY A 803 -36.62 5.70 8.01
CA GLY A 803 -36.00 7.00 7.68
C GLY A 803 -36.82 7.90 6.74
N GLN A 804 -37.72 7.34 5.90
CA GLN A 804 -38.57 8.09 4.96
C GLN A 804 -40.01 8.36 5.42
N SER A 805 -40.48 7.78 6.53
CA SER A 805 -41.85 7.95 7.04
C SER A 805 -42.14 9.41 7.42
N TYR A 806 -41.09 10.20 7.67
CA TYR A 806 -41.20 11.65 7.86
C TYR A 806 -41.17 12.47 6.54
N LEU A 807 -40.62 11.94 5.45
CA LEU A 807 -40.54 12.64 4.15
C LEU A 807 -41.80 12.46 3.29
N LEU A 808 -42.59 11.41 3.51
CA LEU A 808 -43.90 11.22 2.87
C LEU A 808 -45.00 12.18 3.39
N ARG A 809 -44.71 13.03 4.39
CA ARG A 809 -45.60 14.13 4.80
C ARG A 809 -45.31 15.47 4.11
N HIS A 810 -44.25 15.59 3.32
CA HIS A 810 -43.92 16.84 2.60
C HIS A 810 -43.65 16.68 1.10
N ILE A 811 -43.89 15.49 0.53
CA ILE A 811 -43.93 15.26 -0.93
C ILE A 811 -45.12 14.36 -1.30
N VAL A 812 -46.31 14.73 -0.82
CA VAL A 812 -47.61 14.44 -1.46
C VAL A 812 -48.40 15.74 -1.49
#